data_AF-N9VF79-F1
#
_entry.id   AF-N9VF79-F1
#
_cell.length_a   1.000
_cell.length_b   1.000
_cell.length_c   1.000
_cell.angle_alpha   90.00
_cell.angle_beta   90.00
_cell.angle_gamma   90.00
#
_symmetry.space_group_name_H-M   'P 1'
#
loop_
_entity.id
_entity.type
_entity.pdbx_description
1 polymer ?
#
loop_
_entity_poly.entity_id
_entity_poly.type
_entity_poly.pdbx_seq_one_letter_code
_entity_poly.pdbx_strand_id
1 'polypeptide(L)'
;MSINPKLAEGGGNRPDAKLLLKGKNLKYYPILIEYKGYKDTLVKLDDNNRVDNITSKNQPNYQNINKYAVNGAVHYANAILHHTNYDGVIAIGITGHKNIDGEIERLIGVYFVSKDNFGVGEEVGKYSDLSFLQKDKFDEFIEKINELSLTEPEIQKLREKKEQEIEASLTKLNNDIYQNENGLSENDRVYLVAASIMASLGIPDKLQPLEKSELKSSPELGNTDGDVIIRKIESFLREKNLPDSKQHLIIRTLKNTLLSDNINKVENGESQLKRIYSKIVDDLGIYYKIGLTTDFTGKLFNEMYSWLGFTQDKLNDVVLTPSYVATLLAKLARVDKDSYVWDFATGSAGLLVAAMNEMIIDAKSKITSPKDLEQKILDIKAEQLLGLELLPNIYMLAILNMILMGDGSSNVLNKDSLKDFDGKYGFGKTNEVFPATAFILNPPYSADGNGMIFVKKALSMMNKGYASIIIQNSAGSGKAKKINQEILKKNTLLASIKMPNDLFIGKSSVQTNIYVFKVGESHSKDDIVKFIDFTNDGYSRTNRKKSSSNLKDKDRAKERYQELVDLVRFGKHKLKIFTEQEYYEGHIDPENGADWNQTSPKDNKVTLADFKKTVADYLAWEVSNLLKNTDNENQHIKK
;
A
#
# COMPACT_ATOMS: atom_id res chain seq x y z
N MET A 1 28.40 15.45 34.81
CA MET A 1 29.21 14.99 33.65
C MET A 1 29.91 16.21 33.07
N SER A 2 31.24 16.23 33.04
CA SER A 2 32.00 17.29 32.34
C SER A 2 31.88 17.09 30.83
N ILE A 3 31.50 18.14 30.12
CA ILE A 3 31.25 18.16 28.68
C ILE A 3 32.48 18.80 28.01
N ASN A 4 33.12 18.06 27.11
CA ASN A 4 34.29 18.52 26.36
C ASN A 4 33.83 18.97 24.96
N PRO A 5 34.02 20.24 24.55
CA PRO A 5 33.60 20.69 23.23
C PRO A 5 34.59 20.22 22.16
N LYS A 6 34.14 19.42 21.20
CA LYS A 6 34.93 19.13 20.00
C LYS A 6 34.92 20.31 19.04
N LEU A 7 36.13 20.73 18.65
CA LEU A 7 36.39 21.56 17.48
C LEU A 7 36.07 20.77 16.21
N ALA A 8 35.51 21.48 15.23
CA ALA A 8 34.91 20.96 14.02
C ALA A 8 35.94 20.43 13.02
N GLU A 9 36.33 19.15 13.13
CA GLU A 9 36.92 18.39 12.02
C GLU A 9 36.50 16.91 12.15
N GLY A 10 35.74 16.41 11.15
CA GLY A 10 35.40 14.99 11.01
C GLY A 10 34.48 14.41 12.10
N GLY A 11 33.23 14.88 12.16
CA GLY A 11 32.22 14.33 13.07
C GLY A 11 31.90 12.87 12.75
N GLY A 12 32.34 11.94 13.60
CA GLY A 12 31.84 10.56 13.57
C GLY A 12 30.34 10.56 13.80
N ASN A 13 29.59 9.79 13.02
CA ASN A 13 28.13 9.78 12.97
C ASN A 13 27.50 9.28 14.30
N ARG A 14 27.57 10.09 15.36
CA ARG A 14 27.20 9.76 16.75
C ARG A 14 26.63 10.99 17.45
N PRO A 15 25.57 10.82 18.26
CA PRO A 15 25.01 11.91 19.06
C PRO A 15 26.00 12.38 20.13
N ASP A 16 25.93 13.67 20.46
CA ASP A 16 26.78 14.29 21.48
C ASP A 16 26.60 13.69 22.88
N ALA A 17 25.36 13.39 23.27
CA ALA A 17 25.05 12.68 24.50
C ALA A 17 23.88 11.70 24.33
N LYS A 18 23.86 10.67 25.18
CA LYS A 18 22.83 9.64 25.18
C LYS A 18 22.48 9.19 26.59
N LEU A 19 21.20 8.94 26.84
CA LEU A 19 20.68 8.41 28.10
C LEU A 19 19.72 7.25 27.81
N LEU A 20 19.51 6.41 28.82
CA LEU A 20 18.47 5.39 28.82
C LEU A 20 17.76 5.49 30.16
N LEU A 21 16.52 5.96 30.16
CA LEU A 21 15.71 6.12 31.37
C LEU A 21 14.57 5.10 31.39
N LYS A 22 14.16 4.66 32.58
CA LYS A 22 13.06 3.71 32.77
C LYS A 22 11.87 4.44 33.37
N GLY A 23 10.72 4.39 32.69
CA GLY A 23 9.46 4.93 33.21
C GLY A 23 8.78 3.98 34.20
N LYS A 24 7.77 4.46 34.91
CA LYS A 24 6.93 3.68 35.85
C LYS A 24 6.21 2.51 35.18
N ASN A 25 5.95 2.61 33.88
CA ASN A 25 5.44 1.53 33.03
C ASN A 25 6.44 0.40 32.76
N LEU A 26 7.62 0.45 33.39
CA LEU A 26 8.74 -0.47 33.23
C LEU A 26 9.40 -0.49 31.83
N LYS A 27 9.01 0.43 30.93
CA LYS A 27 9.63 0.59 29.62
C LYS A 27 10.90 1.44 29.70
N TYR A 28 11.89 1.09 28.90
CA TYR A 28 13.11 1.87 28.72
C TYR A 28 12.96 2.83 27.54
N TYR A 29 13.38 4.07 27.74
CA TYR A 29 13.29 5.16 26.79
C TYR A 29 14.70 5.65 26.42
N PRO A 30 15.17 5.37 25.19
CA PRO A 30 16.40 5.95 24.68
C PRO A 30 16.23 7.46 24.50
N ILE A 31 17.24 8.22 24.90
CA ILE A 31 17.27 9.67 24.77
C ILE A 31 18.56 10.06 24.07
N LEU A 32 18.43 10.80 22.97
CA LEU A 32 19.55 11.27 22.16
C LEU A 32 19.59 12.79 22.20
N ILE A 33 20.76 13.32 22.57
CA ILE A 33 20.98 14.75 22.71
C ILE A 33 22.06 15.18 21.73
N GLU A 34 21.77 16.18 20.92
CA GLU A 34 22.69 16.83 20.01
C GLU A 34 22.77 18.32 20.39
N TYR A 35 23.97 18.90 20.37
CA TYR A 35 24.15 20.33 20.64
C TYR A 35 24.83 21.07 19.48
N LYS A 36 24.45 22.33 19.25
CA LYS A 36 25.11 23.24 18.31
C LYS A 36 25.45 24.57 18.98
N GLY A 37 26.68 25.04 18.76
CA GLY A 37 27.22 26.25 19.39
C GLY A 37 26.92 27.56 18.65
N TYR A 38 25.86 27.60 17.83
CA TYR A 38 25.54 28.75 16.97
C TYR A 38 24.10 29.21 17.17
N LYS A 39 23.88 30.51 17.06
CA LYS A 39 22.54 31.09 17.02
C LYS A 39 21.75 30.53 15.82
N ASP A 40 20.44 30.38 15.98
CA ASP A 40 19.51 29.93 14.92
C ASP A 40 19.80 28.53 14.33
N THR A 41 20.48 27.66 15.09
CA THR A 41 20.78 26.28 14.68
C THR A 41 20.00 25.21 15.47
N LEU A 42 18.87 25.59 16.09
CA LEU A 42 18.10 24.65 16.90
C LEU A 42 17.40 23.60 16.05
N VAL A 43 16.58 24.04 15.10
CA VAL A 43 15.76 23.17 14.26
C VAL A 43 15.50 23.83 12.92
N LYS A 44 15.49 23.02 11.86
CA LYS A 44 14.95 23.40 10.56
C LYS A 44 13.67 22.60 10.31
N LEU A 45 12.59 23.33 10.07
CA LEU A 45 11.28 22.77 9.77
C LEU A 45 10.94 22.90 8.28
N ASP A 46 10.11 21.99 7.79
CA ASP A 46 9.48 22.03 6.48
C ASP A 46 8.20 22.89 6.49
N ASP A 47 7.55 23.03 5.33
CA ASP A 47 6.31 23.82 5.17
C ASP A 47 5.12 23.29 6.02
N ASN A 48 5.27 22.11 6.62
CA ASN A 48 4.27 21.50 7.51
C ASN A 48 4.68 21.57 8.99
N ASN A 49 5.66 22.41 9.34
CA ASN A 49 6.23 22.53 10.69
C ASN A 49 6.84 21.21 11.23
N ARG A 50 7.37 20.36 10.35
CA ARG A 50 8.05 19.10 10.74
C ARG A 50 9.54 19.18 10.51
N VAL A 51 10.32 18.40 11.25
CA VAL A 51 11.78 18.35 11.12
C VAL A 51 12.20 18.00 9.69
N ASP A 52 12.85 18.94 9.00
CA ASP A 52 13.21 18.86 7.58
C ASP A 52 14.47 18.02 7.36
N ASN A 53 14.35 16.71 7.52
CA ASN A 53 15.44 15.75 7.36
C ASN A 53 15.45 15.01 6.02
N ILE A 54 14.50 15.30 5.13
CA ILE A 54 14.34 14.58 3.85
C ILE A 54 14.26 15.60 2.73
N THR A 55 15.12 15.44 1.72
CA THR A 55 15.14 16.29 0.52
C THR A 55 13.94 16.02 -0.39
N SER A 56 13.70 16.90 -1.36
CA SER A 56 12.67 16.71 -2.40
C SER A 56 12.86 15.44 -3.25
N LYS A 57 14.05 14.81 -3.20
CA LYS A 57 14.37 13.53 -3.86
C LYS A 57 14.22 12.31 -2.94
N ASN A 58 13.60 12.50 -1.78
CA ASN A 58 13.43 11.48 -0.76
C ASN A 58 14.76 10.86 -0.25
N GLN A 59 15.77 11.70 -0.05
CA GLN A 59 17.06 11.31 0.51
C GLN A 59 17.35 12.08 1.80
N PRO A 60 18.16 11.54 2.74
CA PRO A 60 18.56 12.27 3.93
C PRO A 60 19.15 13.65 3.59
N ASN A 61 18.60 14.70 4.18
CA ASN A 61 19.09 16.06 4.03
C ASN A 61 20.29 16.29 4.97
N TYR A 62 21.46 15.77 4.58
CA TYR A 62 22.68 15.85 5.39
C TYR A 62 23.09 17.27 5.75
N GLN A 63 22.72 18.26 4.92
CA GLN A 63 22.96 19.66 5.23
C GLN A 63 22.16 20.10 6.47
N ASN A 64 20.87 19.79 6.53
CA ASN A 64 20.04 20.10 7.69
C ASN A 64 20.40 19.23 8.90
N ILE A 65 20.61 17.94 8.69
CA ILE A 65 20.99 16.98 9.75
C ILE A 65 22.27 17.42 10.46
N ASN A 66 23.27 17.89 9.70
CA ASN A 66 24.54 18.37 10.28
C ASN A 66 24.38 19.74 10.94
N LYS A 67 23.64 20.66 10.29
CA LYS A 67 23.58 22.07 10.70
C LYS A 67 22.71 22.32 11.94
N TYR A 68 21.62 21.57 12.14
CA TYR A 68 20.64 21.85 13.19
C TYR A 68 20.59 20.75 14.25
N ALA A 69 20.53 21.14 15.53
CA ALA A 69 20.62 20.24 16.68
C ALA A 69 19.48 19.20 16.69
N VAL A 70 18.22 19.65 16.61
CA VAL A 70 17.04 18.76 16.59
C VAL A 70 17.09 17.83 15.39
N ASN A 71 17.46 18.34 14.21
CA ASN A 71 17.56 17.55 12.98
C ASN A 71 18.56 16.39 13.14
N GLY A 72 19.72 16.64 13.76
CA GLY A 72 20.70 15.61 14.11
C GLY A 72 20.14 14.59 15.11
N ALA A 73 19.55 15.05 16.22
CA ALA A 73 18.97 14.17 17.23
C ALA A 73 17.86 13.25 16.65
N VAL A 74 16.97 13.79 15.82
CA VAL A 74 15.91 13.03 15.14
C VAL A 74 16.47 12.05 14.11
N HIS A 75 17.57 12.39 13.43
CA HIS A 75 18.25 11.46 12.53
C HIS A 75 18.78 10.23 13.29
N TYR A 76 19.44 10.44 14.43
CA TYR A 76 19.90 9.33 15.26
C TYR A 76 18.75 8.54 15.88
N ALA A 77 17.65 9.20 16.25
CA ALA A 77 16.46 8.53 16.79
C ALA A 77 15.85 7.58 15.76
N ASN A 78 15.74 8.00 14.50
CA ASN A 78 15.31 7.14 13.40
C ASN A 78 16.22 5.95 13.18
N ALA A 79 17.54 6.11 13.34
CA ALA A 79 18.48 4.99 13.26
C ALA A 79 18.25 3.97 14.40
N ILE A 80 17.98 4.43 15.63
CA ILE A 80 17.63 3.51 16.74
C ILE A 80 16.32 2.78 16.43
N LEU A 81 15.26 3.48 16.00
CA LEU A 81 14.00 2.84 15.64
C LEU A 81 14.16 1.80 14.52
N HIS A 82 15.07 2.04 13.58
CA HIS A 82 15.34 1.12 12.47
C HIS A 82 16.12 -0.12 12.91
N HIS A 83 17.17 0.07 13.72
CA HIS A 83 18.15 -0.98 14.00
C HIS A 83 17.93 -1.69 15.35
N THR A 84 16.88 -1.34 16.09
CA THR A 84 16.58 -1.91 17.41
C THR A 84 15.09 -2.16 17.59
N ASN A 85 14.72 -2.81 18.69
CA ASN A 85 13.33 -3.10 19.03
C ASN A 85 12.62 -1.97 19.82
N TYR A 86 13.23 -0.79 19.96
CA TYR A 86 12.57 0.33 20.62
C TYR A 86 11.42 0.88 19.76
N ASP A 87 10.30 1.21 20.38
CA ASP A 87 9.11 1.75 19.71
C ASP A 87 9.05 3.28 19.73
N GLY A 88 9.88 3.91 20.57
CA GLY A 88 9.95 5.35 20.73
C GLY A 88 11.31 5.81 21.26
N VAL A 89 11.76 6.98 20.80
CA VAL A 89 13.04 7.61 21.16
C VAL A 89 12.81 9.09 21.39
N ILE A 90 13.37 9.62 22.48
CA ILE A 90 13.32 11.06 22.78
C ILE A 90 14.54 11.72 22.11
N ALA A 91 14.29 12.69 21.23
CA ALA A 91 15.31 13.45 20.52
C ALA A 91 15.37 14.88 21.06
N ILE A 92 16.54 15.31 21.54
CA ILE A 92 16.72 16.63 22.16
C ILE A 92 17.79 17.40 21.39
N GLY A 93 17.41 18.54 20.83
CA GLY A 93 18.36 19.51 20.27
C GLY A 93 18.61 20.63 21.26
N ILE A 94 19.88 20.97 21.48
CA ILE A 94 20.29 22.09 22.33
C ILE A 94 21.10 23.08 21.51
N THR A 95 20.81 24.37 21.62
CA THR A 95 21.74 25.41 21.15
C THR A 95 22.12 26.34 22.28
N GLY A 96 23.31 26.91 22.15
CA GLY A 96 23.81 27.91 23.08
C GLY A 96 24.66 28.93 22.34
N HIS A 97 24.41 30.21 22.59
CA HIS A 97 25.29 31.30 22.13
C HIS A 97 25.45 32.33 23.24
N LYS A 98 26.58 33.06 23.22
CA LYS A 98 26.78 34.18 24.13
C LYS A 98 26.07 35.40 23.58
N ASN A 99 25.28 36.08 24.41
CA ASN A 99 24.73 37.39 24.09
C ASN A 99 25.80 38.48 24.23
N ILE A 100 25.40 39.74 24.00
CA ILE A 100 26.31 40.91 24.03
C ILE A 100 26.95 41.09 25.41
N ASP A 101 26.25 40.68 26.47
CA ASP A 101 26.70 40.76 27.87
C ASP A 101 27.57 39.55 28.29
N GLY A 102 27.81 38.60 27.37
CA GLY A 102 28.61 37.41 27.61
C GLY A 102 27.86 36.26 28.31
N GLU A 103 26.56 36.43 28.59
CA GLU A 103 25.69 35.40 29.16
C GLU A 103 25.29 34.38 28.10
N ILE A 104 25.15 33.12 28.50
CA ILE A 104 24.81 32.03 27.57
C ILE A 104 23.29 31.93 27.45
N GLU A 105 22.77 32.34 26.30
CA GLU A 105 21.38 32.10 25.89
C GLU A 105 21.26 30.69 25.30
N ARG A 106 20.44 29.85 25.94
CA ARG A 106 20.23 28.46 25.54
C ARG A 106 18.81 28.25 25.04
N LEU A 107 18.67 27.42 24.01
CA LEU A 107 17.39 26.94 23.53
C LEU A 107 17.39 25.41 23.52
N ILE A 108 16.29 24.81 23.96
CA ILE A 108 16.10 23.36 23.97
C ILE A 108 14.83 23.01 23.21
N GLY A 109 14.97 22.20 22.17
CA GLY A 109 13.88 21.60 21.42
C GLY A 109 13.79 20.13 21.78
N VAL A 110 12.63 19.69 22.30
CA VAL A 110 12.41 18.31 22.72
C VAL A 110 11.38 17.67 21.81
N TYR A 111 11.76 16.57 21.20
CA TYR A 111 10.97 15.84 20.23
C TYR A 111 10.83 14.37 20.63
N PHE A 112 9.71 13.75 20.24
CA PHE A 112 9.51 12.32 20.36
C PHE A 112 9.38 11.71 18.96
N VAL A 113 10.14 10.65 18.73
CA VAL A 113 10.14 9.90 17.47
C VAL A 113 9.65 8.50 17.79
N SER A 114 8.53 8.07 17.19
CA SER A 114 7.95 6.75 17.46
C SER A 114 7.60 6.01 16.19
N LYS A 115 7.38 4.69 16.33
CA LYS A 115 6.85 3.87 15.24
C LYS A 115 5.43 4.27 14.85
N ASP A 116 4.61 4.57 15.84
CA ASP A 116 3.21 5.01 15.66
C ASP A 116 3.12 6.32 14.86
N ASN A 117 4.11 7.20 15.01
CA ASN A 117 4.23 8.45 14.26
C ASN A 117 5.08 8.31 12.99
N PHE A 118 5.31 7.08 12.52
CA PHE A 118 6.04 6.75 11.30
C PHE A 118 7.48 7.30 11.24
N GLY A 119 8.14 7.39 12.39
CA GLY A 119 9.51 7.92 12.50
C GLY A 119 9.62 9.44 12.35
N VAL A 120 8.50 10.16 12.40
CA VAL A 120 8.51 11.64 12.42
C VAL A 120 8.74 12.13 13.83
N GLY A 121 9.61 13.14 13.96
CA GLY A 121 9.84 13.82 15.23
C GLY A 121 8.73 14.83 15.49
N GLU A 122 7.99 14.61 16.57
CA GLU A 122 6.95 15.51 17.06
C GLU A 122 7.46 16.35 18.22
N GLU A 123 7.20 17.65 18.19
CA GLU A 123 7.61 18.55 19.26
C GLU A 123 6.80 18.26 20.53
N VAL A 124 7.47 17.83 21.58
CA VAL A 124 6.87 17.60 22.90
C VAL A 124 6.71 18.92 23.66
N GLY A 125 7.58 19.87 23.39
CA GLY A 125 7.53 21.22 23.93
C GLY A 125 8.90 21.88 24.05
N LYS A 126 8.87 23.13 24.49
CA LYS A 126 10.05 23.95 24.75
C LYS A 126 10.36 23.93 26.25
N TYR A 127 11.64 23.77 26.57
CA TYR A 127 12.12 23.67 27.94
C TYR A 127 13.31 24.62 28.15
N SER A 128 13.48 25.11 29.37
CA SER A 128 14.61 25.96 29.76
C SER A 128 15.85 25.15 30.15
N ASP A 129 15.65 23.92 30.63
CA ASP A 129 16.68 23.01 31.10
C ASP A 129 16.22 21.55 30.97
N LEU A 130 17.07 20.59 31.38
CA LEU A 130 16.82 19.15 31.30
C LEU A 130 16.16 18.56 32.58
N SER A 131 15.59 19.38 33.47
CA SER A 131 14.99 18.91 34.73
C SER A 131 13.82 17.93 34.51
N PHE A 132 13.13 18.00 33.37
CA PHE A 132 12.10 17.03 32.97
C PHE A 132 12.63 15.59 32.82
N LEU A 133 13.96 15.40 32.75
CA LEU A 133 14.61 14.08 32.74
C LEU A 133 14.99 13.58 34.15
N GLN A 134 14.74 14.37 35.21
CA GLN A 134 15.00 13.93 36.58
C GLN A 134 14.06 12.80 36.98
N LYS A 135 14.54 11.91 37.85
CA LYS A 135 13.83 10.67 38.22
C LYS A 135 12.42 10.91 38.77
N ASP A 136 12.22 12.00 39.50
CA ASP A 136 10.95 12.41 40.10
C ASP A 136 10.02 13.17 39.14
N LYS A 137 10.50 13.55 37.93
CA LYS A 137 9.77 14.29 36.90
C LYS A 137 9.59 13.52 35.59
N PHE A 138 10.35 12.46 35.39
CA PHE A 138 10.36 11.72 34.13
C PHE A 138 9.03 11.05 33.82
N ASP A 139 8.32 10.55 34.83
CA ASP A 139 7.01 9.91 34.62
C ASP A 139 5.95 10.90 34.12
N GLU A 140 5.90 12.10 34.69
CA GLU A 140 5.03 13.21 34.23
C GLU A 140 5.36 13.60 32.78
N PHE A 141 6.64 13.61 32.43
CA PHE A 141 7.09 13.87 31.06
C PHE A 141 6.65 12.75 30.08
N ILE A 142 6.69 11.48 30.50
CA ILE A 142 6.19 10.36 29.68
C ILE A 142 4.67 10.41 29.51
N GLU A 143 3.91 10.79 30.53
CA GLU A 143 2.46 10.99 30.43
C GLU A 143 2.13 12.04 29.36
N LYS A 144 2.84 13.18 29.38
CA LYS A 144 2.74 14.21 28.35
C LYS A 144 3.06 13.70 26.94
N ILE A 145 4.04 12.81 26.79
CA ILE A 145 4.35 12.19 25.49
C ILE A 145 3.18 11.30 25.03
N ASN A 146 2.54 10.55 25.92
CA ASN A 146 1.44 9.66 25.55
C ASN A 146 0.16 10.42 25.18
N GLU A 147 0.00 11.66 25.64
CA GLU A 147 -1.10 12.55 25.25
C GLU A 147 -0.90 13.20 23.88
N LEU A 148 0.32 13.18 23.33
CA LEU A 148 0.62 13.63 21.97
C LEU A 148 0.15 12.56 20.98
N SER A 149 -1.12 12.61 20.61
CA SER A 149 -1.65 11.85 19.47
C SER A 149 -1.82 12.76 18.26
N LEU A 150 -1.26 12.36 17.12
CA LEU A 150 -1.58 12.99 15.84
C LEU A 150 -3.09 12.94 15.58
N THR A 151 -3.62 14.01 14.98
CA THR A 151 -5.00 13.97 14.49
C THR A 151 -5.10 13.04 13.27
N GLU A 152 -6.28 12.43 13.04
CA GLU A 152 -6.53 11.57 11.87
C GLU A 152 -6.10 12.20 10.53
N PRO A 153 -6.34 13.50 10.25
CA PRO A 153 -5.83 14.15 9.05
C PRO A 153 -4.29 14.20 8.97
N GLU A 154 -3.60 14.38 10.09
CA GLU A 154 -2.13 14.44 10.13
C GLU A 154 -1.49 13.08 9.93
N ILE A 155 -2.06 12.04 10.56
CA ILE A 155 -1.72 10.62 10.34
C ILE A 155 -1.87 10.29 8.86
N GLN A 156 -2.99 10.70 8.25
CA GLN A 156 -3.27 10.41 6.86
C GLN A 156 -2.28 11.09 5.90
N LYS A 157 -1.95 12.36 6.15
CA LYS A 157 -0.94 13.08 5.35
C LYS A 157 0.46 12.47 5.50
N LEU A 158 0.77 11.93 6.68
CA LEU A 158 2.01 11.19 6.92
C LEU A 158 2.06 9.88 6.14
N ARG A 159 0.97 9.11 6.16
CA ARG A 159 0.84 7.88 5.36
C ARG A 159 1.06 8.16 3.88
N GLU A 160 0.38 9.16 3.33
CA GLU A 160 0.53 9.54 1.92
C GLU A 160 1.96 9.98 1.56
N LYS A 161 2.63 10.71 2.45
CA LYS A 161 4.05 11.07 2.26
C LYS A 161 4.89 9.79 2.25
N LYS A 162 4.76 8.94 3.26
CA LYS A 162 5.53 7.69 3.38
C LYS A 162 5.31 6.74 2.21
N GLU A 163 4.09 6.63 1.69
CA GLU A 163 3.80 5.86 0.48
C GLU A 163 4.59 6.35 -0.74
N GLN A 164 4.72 7.67 -0.93
CA GLN A 164 5.54 8.24 -2.00
C GLN A 164 7.03 7.94 -1.78
N GLU A 165 7.48 7.99 -0.52
CA GLU A 165 8.85 7.66 -0.14
C GLU A 165 9.19 6.19 -0.49
N ILE A 166 8.26 5.27 -0.21
CA ILE A 166 8.36 3.84 -0.51
C ILE A 166 8.45 3.60 -2.03
N GLU A 167 7.54 4.19 -2.80
CA GLU A 167 7.51 4.05 -4.27
C GLU A 167 8.83 4.52 -4.90
N ALA A 168 9.33 5.68 -4.46
CA ALA A 168 10.61 6.21 -4.92
C ALA A 168 11.80 5.29 -4.56
N SER A 169 11.84 4.78 -3.32
CA SER A 169 12.86 3.83 -2.87
C SER A 169 12.85 2.54 -3.70
N LEU A 170 11.66 2.00 -3.99
CA LEU A 170 11.52 0.75 -4.75
C LEU A 170 11.92 0.91 -6.22
N THR A 171 11.49 1.98 -6.88
CA THR A 171 11.89 2.25 -8.27
C THR A 171 13.41 2.47 -8.37
N LYS A 172 14.00 3.18 -7.39
CA LYS A 172 15.45 3.36 -7.31
C LYS A 172 16.17 2.01 -7.12
N LEU A 173 15.71 1.19 -6.18
CA LEU A 173 16.27 -0.13 -5.90
C LEU A 173 16.22 -1.04 -7.13
N ASN A 174 15.11 -1.09 -7.84
CA ASN A 174 14.98 -1.90 -9.06
C ASN A 174 15.98 -1.46 -10.15
N ASN A 175 16.05 -0.16 -10.40
CA ASN A 175 16.98 0.39 -11.39
C ASN A 175 18.43 0.12 -11.00
N ASP A 176 18.77 0.25 -9.72
CA ASP A 176 20.12 -0.02 -9.22
C ASP A 176 20.50 -1.50 -9.38
N ILE A 177 19.62 -2.43 -8.97
CA ILE A 177 19.84 -3.87 -9.16
C ILE A 177 19.96 -4.18 -10.66
N TYR A 178 19.09 -3.63 -11.50
CA TYR A 178 19.13 -3.87 -12.96
C TYR A 178 20.41 -3.38 -13.63
N GLN A 179 20.91 -2.21 -13.24
CA GLN A 179 22.08 -1.59 -13.87
C GLN A 179 23.39 -2.16 -13.36
N ASN A 180 23.45 -2.51 -12.07
CA ASN A 180 24.70 -2.82 -11.39
C ASN A 180 24.87 -4.32 -11.06
N GLU A 181 23.81 -5.13 -11.15
CA GLU A 181 23.85 -6.56 -10.82
C GLU A 181 23.44 -7.42 -12.04
N ASN A 182 24.44 -7.98 -12.71
CA ASN A 182 24.25 -8.78 -13.92
C ASN A 182 23.76 -10.21 -13.61
N GLY A 183 23.10 -10.83 -14.60
CA GLY A 183 22.72 -12.25 -14.56
C GLY A 183 21.43 -12.58 -13.79
N LEU A 184 20.65 -11.56 -13.40
CA LEU A 184 19.38 -11.72 -12.69
C LEU A 184 18.19 -11.55 -13.65
N SER A 185 17.29 -12.52 -13.66
CA SER A 185 16.00 -12.37 -14.33
C SER A 185 15.07 -11.44 -13.54
N GLU A 186 13.97 -11.03 -14.16
CA GLU A 186 12.90 -10.27 -13.50
C GLU A 186 12.35 -11.01 -12.28
N ASN A 187 12.16 -12.33 -12.38
CA ASN A 187 11.71 -13.17 -11.27
C ASN A 187 12.76 -13.26 -10.15
N ASP A 188 14.05 -13.35 -10.50
CA ASP A 188 15.12 -13.44 -9.49
C ASP A 188 15.16 -12.19 -8.62
N ARG A 189 15.03 -10.99 -9.22
CA ARG A 189 14.98 -9.73 -8.46
C ARG A 189 13.82 -9.70 -7.48
N VAL A 190 12.66 -10.17 -7.91
CA VAL A 190 11.47 -10.30 -7.08
C VAL A 190 11.72 -11.23 -5.89
N TYR A 191 12.29 -12.40 -6.14
CA TYR A 191 12.60 -13.39 -5.09
C TYR A 191 13.68 -12.90 -4.12
N LEU A 192 14.67 -12.15 -4.61
CA LEU A 192 15.72 -11.56 -3.77
C LEU A 192 15.16 -10.51 -2.80
N VAL A 193 14.26 -9.64 -3.27
CA VAL A 193 13.59 -8.67 -2.39
C VAL A 193 12.77 -9.38 -1.33
N ALA A 194 11.94 -10.35 -1.73
CA ALA A 194 11.11 -11.10 -0.80
C ALA A 194 11.93 -11.89 0.25
N ALA A 195 12.98 -12.59 -0.21
CA ALA A 195 13.88 -13.35 0.66
C ALA A 195 14.60 -12.44 1.65
N SER A 196 15.10 -11.29 1.19
CA SER A 196 15.80 -10.34 2.05
C SER A 196 14.88 -9.76 3.12
N ILE A 197 13.64 -9.45 2.77
CA ILE A 197 12.64 -8.98 3.75
C ILE A 197 12.33 -10.11 4.75
N MET A 198 12.02 -11.33 4.32
CA MET A 198 11.73 -12.43 5.24
C MET A 198 12.90 -12.77 6.17
N ALA A 199 14.13 -12.77 5.67
CA ALA A 199 15.31 -13.04 6.49
C ALA A 199 15.63 -11.90 7.47
N SER A 200 15.39 -10.65 7.07
CA SER A 200 15.58 -9.47 7.93
C SER A 200 14.40 -9.19 8.86
N LEU A 201 13.28 -9.90 8.71
CA LEU A 201 12.18 -9.88 9.65
C LEU A 201 12.45 -10.86 10.80
N GLY A 202 12.50 -10.32 12.02
CA GLY A 202 12.52 -11.11 13.24
C GLY A 202 11.11 -11.47 13.71
N ILE A 203 11.03 -12.40 14.63
CA ILE A 203 9.84 -12.71 15.43
C ILE A 203 10.24 -12.52 16.89
N PRO A 204 9.60 -11.59 17.63
CA PRO A 204 9.92 -11.33 19.03
C PRO A 204 10.04 -12.62 19.85
N ASP A 205 11.10 -12.71 20.65
CA ASP A 205 11.42 -13.84 21.55
C ASP A 205 11.61 -15.22 20.90
N LYS A 206 11.54 -15.31 19.56
CA LYS A 206 11.64 -16.58 18.83
C LYS A 206 12.72 -16.60 17.77
N LEU A 207 12.82 -15.54 16.97
CA LEU A 207 13.74 -15.45 15.85
C LEU A 207 14.31 -14.05 15.75
N GLN A 208 15.62 -13.91 15.93
CA GLN A 208 16.29 -12.63 15.69
C GLN A 208 16.25 -12.29 14.20
N PRO A 209 16.18 -11.02 13.78
CA PRO A 209 16.46 -10.61 12.39
C PRO A 209 17.83 -11.08 11.90
N LEU A 210 18.02 -11.24 10.58
CA LEU A 210 19.36 -11.40 9.99
C LEU A 210 20.01 -10.02 9.78
N GLU A 211 21.17 -9.80 10.38
CA GLU A 211 21.95 -8.59 10.19
C GLU A 211 22.89 -8.70 8.98
N LYS A 212 23.21 -7.55 8.35
CA LYS A 212 24.11 -7.49 7.20
C LYS A 212 25.52 -8.02 7.51
N SER A 213 25.96 -7.87 8.75
CA SER A 213 27.25 -8.35 9.27
C SER A 213 27.35 -9.87 9.34
N GLU A 214 26.22 -10.58 9.39
CA GLU A 214 26.17 -12.04 9.45
C GLU A 214 26.40 -12.68 8.09
N LEU A 215 26.19 -11.94 6.99
CA LEU A 215 26.60 -12.36 5.65
C LEU A 215 28.11 -12.13 5.49
N LYS A 216 28.86 -13.22 5.41
CA LYS A 216 30.33 -13.21 5.45
C LYS A 216 30.97 -13.37 4.09
N SER A 217 30.19 -13.59 3.03
CA SER A 217 30.71 -13.93 1.70
C SER A 217 31.61 -15.17 1.74
N SER A 218 31.24 -16.18 2.55
CA SER A 218 32.03 -17.41 2.64
C SER A 218 31.77 -18.29 1.41
N PRO A 219 32.80 -18.86 0.76
CA PRO A 219 32.62 -19.87 -0.28
C PRO A 219 32.44 -21.29 0.30
N GLU A 220 32.51 -21.45 1.63
CA GLU A 220 32.39 -22.75 2.29
C GLU A 220 30.98 -23.32 2.14
N LEU A 221 30.91 -24.61 1.76
CA LEU A 221 29.67 -25.34 1.61
C LEU A 221 28.83 -25.28 2.89
N GLY A 222 27.57 -24.84 2.78
CA GLY A 222 26.66 -24.69 3.91
C GLY A 222 26.80 -23.37 4.68
N ASN A 223 27.79 -22.54 4.32
CA ASN A 223 28.04 -21.23 4.91
C ASN A 223 28.07 -20.10 3.87
N THR A 224 27.66 -20.37 2.63
CA THR A 224 27.44 -19.31 1.65
C THR A 224 26.37 -18.34 2.13
N ASP A 225 26.37 -17.11 1.65
CA ASP A 225 25.34 -16.14 2.05
C ASP A 225 23.93 -16.64 1.68
N GLY A 226 23.82 -17.42 0.59
CA GLY A 226 22.60 -18.12 0.19
C GLY A 226 22.14 -19.14 1.23
N ASP A 227 23.05 -19.95 1.74
CA ASP A 227 22.76 -20.92 2.79
C ASP A 227 22.27 -20.24 4.08
N VAL A 228 22.91 -19.12 4.46
CA VAL A 228 22.56 -18.35 5.64
C VAL A 228 21.16 -17.75 5.51
N ILE A 229 20.85 -17.11 4.38
CA ILE A 229 19.53 -16.52 4.11
C ILE A 229 18.45 -17.62 4.10
N ILE A 230 18.69 -18.73 3.41
CA ILE A 230 17.72 -19.84 3.34
C ILE A 230 17.41 -20.40 4.72
N ARG A 231 18.43 -20.66 5.55
CA ARG A 231 18.24 -21.18 6.91
C ARG A 231 17.40 -20.24 7.77
N LYS A 232 17.58 -18.92 7.57
CA LYS A 232 16.80 -17.90 8.24
C LYS A 232 15.33 -17.94 7.81
N ILE A 233 15.08 -18.03 6.52
CA ILE A 233 13.73 -18.10 5.96
C ILE A 233 13.04 -19.40 6.39
N GLU A 234 13.74 -20.54 6.39
CA GLU A 234 13.19 -21.81 6.91
C GLU A 234 12.76 -21.68 8.37
N SER A 235 13.57 -21.03 9.20
CA SER A 235 13.24 -20.77 10.61
C SER A 235 12.03 -19.83 10.73
N PHE A 236 11.98 -18.77 9.92
CA PHE A 236 10.87 -17.82 9.88
C PHE A 236 9.54 -18.47 9.48
N LEU A 237 9.54 -19.28 8.41
CA LEU A 237 8.33 -19.94 7.92
C LEU A 237 7.79 -20.99 8.89
N ARG A 238 8.68 -21.71 9.59
CA ARG A 238 8.29 -22.67 10.63
C ARG A 238 7.54 -22.00 11.77
N GLU A 239 8.02 -20.85 12.22
CA GLU A 239 7.37 -20.08 13.31
C GLU A 239 6.03 -19.47 12.91
N LYS A 240 5.76 -19.34 11.60
CA LYS A 240 4.47 -18.86 11.08
C LYS A 240 3.39 -19.94 11.02
N ASN A 241 3.68 -21.20 11.38
CA ASN A 241 2.73 -22.31 11.35
C ASN A 241 2.05 -22.51 9.98
N LEU A 242 2.78 -22.22 8.90
CA LEU A 242 2.30 -22.42 7.54
C LEU A 242 2.18 -23.92 7.21
N PRO A 243 1.34 -24.31 6.25
CA PRO A 243 1.29 -25.69 5.76
C PRO A 243 2.67 -26.15 5.25
N ASP A 244 3.12 -27.35 5.64
CA ASP A 244 4.45 -27.87 5.26
C ASP A 244 4.68 -27.89 3.74
N SER A 245 3.66 -28.26 2.96
CA SER A 245 3.72 -28.24 1.50
C SER A 245 3.96 -26.84 0.94
N LYS A 246 3.37 -25.81 1.56
CA LYS A 246 3.54 -24.40 1.19
C LYS A 246 4.91 -23.88 1.60
N GLN A 247 5.38 -24.23 2.80
CA GLN A 247 6.75 -23.93 3.23
C GLN A 247 7.77 -24.52 2.26
N HIS A 248 7.64 -25.80 1.91
CA HIS A 248 8.52 -26.47 0.95
C HIS A 248 8.51 -25.81 -0.43
N LEU A 249 7.34 -25.39 -0.91
CA LEU A 249 7.24 -24.70 -2.19
C LEU A 249 7.98 -23.35 -2.17
N ILE A 250 7.76 -22.52 -1.14
CA ILE A 250 8.44 -21.22 -0.99
C ILE A 250 9.94 -21.45 -0.95
N ILE A 251 10.41 -22.33 -0.07
CA ILE A 251 11.83 -22.63 0.10
C ILE A 251 12.45 -23.15 -1.19
N ARG A 252 11.80 -24.09 -1.88
CA ARG A 252 12.31 -24.63 -3.15
C ARG A 252 12.44 -23.53 -4.20
N THR A 253 11.43 -22.68 -4.35
CA THR A 253 11.47 -21.58 -5.32
C THR A 253 12.60 -20.61 -5.02
N LEU A 254 12.79 -20.23 -3.75
CA LEU A 254 13.86 -19.32 -3.35
C LEU A 254 15.25 -19.95 -3.48
N LYS A 255 15.40 -21.25 -3.17
CA LYS A 255 16.69 -21.97 -3.28
C LYS A 255 17.25 -21.92 -4.70
N ASN A 256 16.40 -22.00 -5.72
CA ASN A 256 16.85 -21.95 -7.12
C ASN A 256 17.62 -20.66 -7.45
N THR A 257 17.21 -19.53 -6.88
CA THR A 257 17.90 -18.23 -7.05
C THR A 257 19.04 -18.09 -6.04
N LEU A 258 18.73 -18.30 -4.74
CA LEU A 258 19.62 -17.96 -3.62
C LEU A 258 20.84 -18.87 -3.50
N LEU A 259 20.78 -20.12 -3.97
CA LEU A 259 21.89 -21.08 -3.91
C LEU A 259 22.65 -21.19 -5.23
N SER A 260 22.36 -20.33 -6.21
CA SER A 260 23.10 -20.33 -7.47
C SER A 260 24.56 -19.91 -7.27
N ASP A 261 25.47 -20.56 -8.00
CA ASP A 261 26.91 -20.27 -7.88
C ASP A 261 27.24 -18.81 -8.21
N ASN A 262 26.58 -18.25 -9.24
CA ASN A 262 26.82 -16.89 -9.70
C ASN A 262 26.54 -15.85 -8.61
N ILE A 263 25.43 -15.99 -7.87
CA ILE A 263 25.04 -14.98 -6.87
C ILE A 263 25.84 -15.09 -5.57
N ASN A 264 26.35 -16.29 -5.27
CA ASN A 264 27.19 -16.56 -4.09
C ASN A 264 28.69 -16.38 -4.36
N LYS A 265 29.09 -16.23 -5.63
CA LYS A 265 30.47 -15.99 -6.00
C LYS A 265 30.99 -14.70 -5.39
N VAL A 266 32.14 -14.81 -4.73
CA VAL A 266 32.80 -13.70 -4.06
C VAL A 266 33.62 -12.90 -5.07
N GLU A 267 33.32 -11.61 -5.22
CA GLU A 267 34.07 -10.67 -6.06
C GLU A 267 34.46 -9.47 -5.21
N ASN A 268 35.76 -9.13 -5.18
CA ASN A 268 36.32 -8.07 -4.33
C ASN A 268 35.98 -8.22 -2.83
N GLY A 269 35.94 -9.46 -2.33
CA GLY A 269 35.64 -9.76 -0.92
C GLY A 269 34.15 -9.80 -0.57
N GLU A 270 33.26 -9.60 -1.54
CA GLU A 270 31.81 -9.61 -1.30
C GLU A 270 31.04 -10.46 -2.32
N SER A 271 30.08 -11.27 -1.86
CA SER A 271 29.16 -11.96 -2.77
C SER A 271 28.17 -10.97 -3.38
N GLN A 272 27.65 -11.29 -4.58
CA GLN A 272 26.56 -10.52 -5.18
C GLN A 272 25.32 -10.50 -4.28
N LEU A 273 25.00 -11.64 -3.65
CA LEU A 273 23.86 -11.76 -2.76
C LEU A 273 23.94 -10.82 -1.56
N LYS A 274 25.11 -10.71 -0.92
CA LYS A 274 25.31 -9.80 0.21
C LYS A 274 25.18 -8.34 -0.17
N ARG A 275 25.70 -7.93 -1.34
CA ARG A 275 25.53 -6.56 -1.85
C ARG A 275 24.05 -6.22 -2.03
N ILE A 276 23.32 -7.12 -2.69
CA ILE A 276 21.88 -6.96 -2.94
C ILE A 276 21.09 -6.93 -1.63
N TYR A 277 21.34 -7.88 -0.73
CA TYR A 277 20.70 -7.94 0.59
C TYR A 277 20.91 -6.63 1.37
N SER A 278 22.15 -6.15 1.40
CA SER A 278 22.50 -4.91 2.11
C SER A 278 21.77 -3.70 1.55
N LYS A 279 21.70 -3.57 0.21
CA LYS A 279 20.93 -2.52 -0.47
C LYS A 279 19.45 -2.59 -0.13
N ILE A 280 18.84 -3.77 -0.17
CA ILE A 280 17.42 -3.96 0.16
C ILE A 280 17.13 -3.57 1.61
N VAL A 281 17.96 -4.02 2.56
CA VAL A 281 17.81 -3.69 3.98
C VAL A 281 17.99 -2.19 4.21
N ASP A 282 18.94 -1.55 3.53
CA ASP A 282 19.19 -0.11 3.70
C ASP A 282 18.11 0.77 3.08
N ASP A 283 17.64 0.44 1.87
CA ASP A 283 16.64 1.23 1.16
C ASP A 283 15.21 0.97 1.65
N LEU A 284 14.89 -0.25 2.10
CA LEU A 284 13.52 -0.65 2.48
C LEU A 284 13.31 -0.96 3.97
N GLY A 285 14.39 -1.23 4.72
CA GLY A 285 14.32 -1.67 6.13
C GLY A 285 13.48 -0.77 7.02
N ILE A 286 13.54 0.53 6.77
CA ILE A 286 12.82 1.53 7.54
C ILE A 286 11.30 1.37 7.40
N TYR A 287 10.80 0.92 6.25
CA TYR A 287 9.37 0.88 5.99
C TYR A 287 8.72 -0.36 6.60
N TYR A 288 9.31 -1.54 6.42
CA TYR A 288 8.71 -2.78 6.95
C TYR A 288 8.99 -3.02 8.45
N LYS A 289 10.02 -2.40 9.05
CA LYS A 289 10.32 -2.55 10.49
C LYS A 289 9.54 -1.58 11.40
N ILE A 290 9.06 -0.45 10.85
CA ILE A 290 8.38 0.61 11.62
C ILE A 290 6.85 0.39 11.71
N GLY A 291 6.31 -0.71 11.17
CA GLY A 291 4.90 -1.06 11.34
C GLY A 291 3.96 -0.54 10.25
N LEU A 292 4.47 -0.05 9.12
CA LEU A 292 3.71 0.35 7.92
C LEU A 292 3.07 -0.82 7.15
N THR A 293 2.82 -1.94 7.83
CA THR A 293 2.68 -3.28 7.22
C THR A 293 1.67 -3.34 6.08
N THR A 294 0.52 -2.66 6.17
CA THR A 294 -0.55 -2.80 5.18
C THR A 294 -0.31 -2.04 3.87
N ASP A 295 0.04 -0.76 3.97
CA ASP A 295 0.18 0.10 2.78
C ASP A 295 1.55 -0.13 2.12
N PHE A 296 2.57 -0.46 2.92
CA PHE A 296 3.89 -0.81 2.42
C PHE A 296 3.88 -2.07 1.57
N THR A 297 3.33 -3.19 2.05
CA THR A 297 3.43 -4.42 1.24
C THR A 297 2.55 -4.31 0.00
N GLY A 298 1.39 -3.67 0.08
CA GLY A 298 0.58 -3.35 -1.10
C GLY A 298 1.40 -2.63 -2.18
N LYS A 299 2.12 -1.56 -1.82
CA LYS A 299 3.01 -0.83 -2.76
C LYS A 299 4.20 -1.66 -3.21
N LEU A 300 4.88 -2.35 -2.30
CA LEU A 300 6.02 -3.24 -2.57
C LEU A 300 5.68 -4.27 -3.63
N PHE A 301 4.62 -5.04 -3.41
CA PHE A 301 4.21 -6.09 -4.34
C PHE A 301 3.66 -5.52 -5.63
N ASN A 302 3.02 -4.36 -5.58
CA ASN A 302 2.56 -3.69 -6.79
C ASN A 302 3.71 -3.27 -7.70
N GLU A 303 4.79 -2.76 -7.10
CA GLU A 303 6.00 -2.38 -7.82
C GLU A 303 6.77 -3.61 -8.30
N MET A 304 6.97 -4.61 -7.43
CA MET A 304 7.60 -5.89 -7.80
C MET A 304 6.88 -6.60 -8.94
N TYR A 305 5.55 -6.54 -8.96
CA TYR A 305 4.73 -7.08 -10.04
C TYR A 305 4.95 -6.33 -11.35
N SER A 306 5.17 -5.00 -11.31
CA SER A 306 5.48 -4.21 -12.50
C SER A 306 6.83 -4.54 -13.13
N TRP A 307 7.73 -5.18 -12.38
CA TRP A 307 9.02 -5.64 -12.88
C TRP A 307 8.93 -6.93 -13.70
N LEU A 308 7.79 -7.64 -13.62
CA LEU A 308 7.53 -8.81 -14.43
C LEU A 308 7.18 -8.36 -15.86
N GLY A 309 7.95 -8.84 -16.84
CA GLY A 309 7.80 -8.54 -18.25
C GLY A 309 6.63 -9.30 -18.84
N PHE A 310 5.50 -8.61 -19.03
CA PHE A 310 4.35 -9.15 -19.74
C PHE A 310 4.35 -8.69 -21.21
N THR A 311 3.94 -9.57 -22.12
CA THR A 311 3.68 -9.20 -23.53
C THR A 311 2.48 -8.25 -23.61
N GLN A 312 2.39 -7.42 -24.66
CA GLN A 312 1.31 -6.43 -24.81
C GLN A 312 -0.10 -7.03 -24.65
N ASP A 313 -0.32 -8.23 -25.20
CA ASP A 313 -1.61 -8.92 -25.12
C ASP A 313 -1.95 -9.37 -23.69
N LYS A 314 -0.93 -9.71 -22.88
CA LYS A 314 -1.09 -10.09 -21.47
C LYS A 314 -1.27 -8.89 -20.55
N LEU A 315 -0.84 -7.68 -20.93
CA LEU A 315 -0.97 -6.48 -20.09
C LEU A 315 -2.44 -6.16 -19.74
N ASN A 316 -3.37 -6.46 -20.65
CA ASN A 316 -4.81 -6.25 -20.42
C ASN A 316 -5.44 -7.29 -19.48
N ASP A 317 -4.80 -8.45 -19.28
CA ASP A 317 -5.30 -9.56 -18.48
C ASP A 317 -4.68 -9.60 -17.07
N VAL A 318 -3.68 -8.77 -16.85
CA VAL A 318 -2.75 -8.82 -15.71
C VAL A 318 -2.76 -7.44 -15.03
N VAL A 319 -3.89 -6.72 -15.12
CA VAL A 319 -4.03 -5.34 -14.65
C VAL A 319 -4.15 -5.32 -13.12
N LEU A 320 -3.18 -4.67 -12.49
CA LEU A 320 -3.15 -4.52 -11.05
C LEU A 320 -4.17 -3.50 -10.54
N THR A 321 -5.07 -3.93 -9.67
CA THR A 321 -6.09 -3.07 -9.05
C THR A 321 -5.45 -2.11 -8.04
N PRO A 322 -5.64 -0.79 -8.18
CA PRO A 322 -5.18 0.16 -7.16
C PRO A 322 -5.80 -0.14 -5.78
N SER A 323 -5.06 0.08 -4.69
CA SER A 323 -5.49 -0.27 -3.32
C SER A 323 -6.81 0.40 -2.90
N TYR A 324 -7.02 1.66 -3.27
CA TYR A 324 -8.27 2.37 -2.98
C TYR A 324 -9.47 1.78 -3.73
N VAL A 325 -9.27 1.21 -4.92
CA VAL A 325 -10.32 0.47 -5.65
C VAL A 325 -10.55 -0.91 -5.03
N ALA A 326 -9.48 -1.61 -4.63
CA ALA A 326 -9.60 -2.89 -3.92
C ALA A 326 -10.43 -2.73 -2.63
N THR A 327 -10.17 -1.66 -1.87
CA THR A 327 -10.93 -1.28 -0.67
C THR A 327 -12.39 -0.95 -1.02
N LEU A 328 -12.63 -0.21 -2.12
CA LEU A 328 -13.98 0.06 -2.61
C LEU A 328 -14.73 -1.24 -2.92
N LEU A 329 -14.11 -2.21 -3.62
CA LEU A 329 -14.74 -3.49 -3.94
C LEU A 329 -15.10 -4.27 -2.66
N ALA A 330 -14.21 -4.32 -1.66
CA ALA A 330 -14.50 -4.96 -0.38
C ALA A 330 -15.69 -4.31 0.34
N LYS A 331 -15.75 -2.97 0.38
CA LYS A 331 -16.85 -2.22 1.00
C LYS A 331 -18.18 -2.42 0.25
N LEU A 332 -18.16 -2.42 -1.09
CA LEU A 332 -19.33 -2.67 -1.93
C LEU A 332 -19.87 -4.11 -1.77
N ALA A 333 -18.97 -5.08 -1.60
CA ALA A 333 -19.29 -6.46 -1.23
C ALA A 333 -19.67 -6.62 0.25
N ARG A 334 -19.78 -5.52 1.01
CA ARG A 334 -20.20 -5.49 2.42
C ARG A 334 -19.36 -6.39 3.32
N VAL A 335 -18.06 -6.48 3.03
CA VAL A 335 -17.12 -7.24 3.85
C VAL A 335 -17.11 -6.68 5.28
N ASP A 336 -17.24 -7.58 6.25
CA ASP A 336 -17.20 -7.31 7.68
C ASP A 336 -16.36 -8.40 8.39
N LYS A 337 -16.17 -8.28 9.71
CA LYS A 337 -15.33 -9.22 10.45
C LYS A 337 -15.76 -10.70 10.28
N ASP A 338 -17.03 -10.99 10.01
CA ASP A 338 -17.58 -12.36 9.95
C ASP A 338 -17.72 -12.88 8.51
N SER A 339 -17.28 -12.08 7.54
CA SER A 339 -17.33 -12.43 6.13
C SER A 339 -16.32 -13.52 5.77
N TYR A 340 -16.67 -14.37 4.81
CA TYR A 340 -15.78 -15.33 4.15
C TYR A 340 -15.61 -14.90 2.70
N VAL A 341 -14.39 -14.55 2.31
CA VAL A 341 -14.10 -13.81 1.08
C VAL A 341 -13.43 -14.70 0.04
N TRP A 342 -14.00 -14.72 -1.16
CA TRP A 342 -13.39 -15.32 -2.35
C TRP A 342 -12.78 -14.27 -3.29
N ASP A 343 -11.66 -14.68 -3.90
CA ASP A 343 -11.07 -14.06 -5.08
C ASP A 343 -10.59 -15.17 -6.04
N PHE A 344 -11.19 -15.24 -7.24
CA PHE A 344 -10.92 -16.30 -8.22
C PHE A 344 -9.83 -15.95 -9.24
N ALA A 345 -9.26 -14.75 -9.14
CA ALA A 345 -8.16 -14.26 -9.97
C ALA A 345 -7.23 -13.40 -9.08
N THR A 346 -6.64 -14.05 -8.08
CA THR A 346 -6.03 -13.38 -6.91
C THR A 346 -4.88 -12.45 -7.26
N GLY A 347 -4.15 -12.70 -8.34
CA GLY A 347 -2.98 -11.91 -8.69
C GLY A 347 -1.99 -11.88 -7.53
N SER A 348 -1.50 -10.71 -7.15
CA SER A 348 -0.62 -10.50 -5.98
C SER A 348 -1.35 -10.47 -4.62
N ALA A 349 -2.61 -10.91 -4.56
CA ALA A 349 -3.51 -10.87 -3.39
C ALA A 349 -3.94 -9.46 -2.92
N GLY A 350 -3.82 -8.44 -3.77
CA GLY A 350 -4.21 -7.06 -3.42
C GLY A 350 -5.68 -6.92 -2.96
N LEU A 351 -6.61 -7.64 -3.60
CA LEU A 351 -8.02 -7.65 -3.21
C LEU A 351 -8.24 -8.34 -1.84
N LEU A 352 -7.63 -9.52 -1.63
CA LEU A 352 -7.73 -10.24 -0.36
C LEU A 352 -7.14 -9.45 0.81
N VAL A 353 -6.01 -8.76 0.59
CA VAL A 353 -5.42 -7.86 1.57
C VAL A 353 -6.38 -6.72 1.93
N ALA A 354 -7.01 -6.09 0.92
CA ALA A 354 -7.97 -5.02 1.17
C ALA A 354 -9.19 -5.52 1.97
N ALA A 355 -9.72 -6.71 1.64
CA ALA A 355 -10.79 -7.33 2.40
C ALA A 355 -10.36 -7.64 3.83
N MET A 356 -9.22 -8.30 4.03
CA MET A 356 -8.66 -8.61 5.35
C MET A 356 -8.55 -7.36 6.23
N ASN A 357 -8.09 -6.24 5.67
CA ASN A 357 -7.96 -4.99 6.41
C ASN A 357 -9.32 -4.45 6.86
N GLU A 358 -10.33 -4.43 5.98
CA GLU A 358 -11.70 -4.03 6.34
C GLU A 358 -12.27 -4.94 7.44
N MET A 359 -12.01 -6.25 7.38
CA MET A 359 -12.44 -7.22 8.39
C MET A 359 -11.79 -6.95 9.75
N ILE A 360 -10.48 -6.64 9.78
CA ILE A 360 -9.73 -6.33 11.00
C ILE A 360 -10.19 -4.98 11.58
N ILE A 361 -10.42 -3.96 10.74
CA ILE A 361 -10.96 -2.67 11.16
C ILE A 361 -12.33 -2.86 11.81
N ASP A 362 -13.21 -3.62 11.17
CA ASP A 362 -14.54 -3.93 11.70
C ASP A 362 -14.45 -4.70 13.03
N ALA A 363 -13.54 -5.69 13.13
CA ALA A 363 -13.28 -6.43 14.36
C ALA A 363 -12.84 -5.52 15.51
N LYS A 364 -11.86 -4.64 15.27
CA LYS A 364 -11.37 -3.66 16.26
C LYS A 364 -12.46 -2.71 16.73
N SER A 365 -13.38 -2.34 15.84
CA SER A 365 -14.47 -1.42 16.17
C SER A 365 -15.59 -2.06 17.02
N LYS A 366 -15.76 -3.39 16.93
CA LYS A 366 -16.89 -4.13 17.55
C LYS A 366 -16.48 -5.02 18.72
N ILE A 367 -15.23 -5.45 18.79
CA ILE A 367 -14.74 -6.37 19.83
C ILE A 367 -13.91 -5.59 20.83
N THR A 368 -14.37 -5.55 22.08
CA THR A 368 -13.71 -4.82 23.17
C THR A 368 -12.72 -5.69 23.95
N SER A 369 -12.90 -7.02 23.94
CA SER A 369 -12.03 -7.98 24.60
C SER A 369 -10.73 -8.18 23.80
N PRO A 370 -9.54 -7.87 24.36
CA PRO A 370 -8.28 -8.04 23.65
C PRO A 370 -8.02 -9.49 23.21
N LYS A 371 -8.40 -10.46 24.05
CA LYS A 371 -8.24 -11.88 23.76
C LYS A 371 -9.13 -12.34 22.61
N ASP A 372 -10.39 -11.92 22.61
CA ASP A 372 -11.34 -12.30 21.54
C ASP A 372 -10.99 -11.59 20.23
N LEU A 373 -10.47 -10.36 20.31
CA LEU A 373 -9.97 -9.63 19.15
C LEU A 373 -8.76 -10.34 18.54
N GLU A 374 -7.79 -10.74 19.37
CA GLU A 374 -6.62 -11.50 18.93
C GLU A 374 -7.04 -12.80 18.24
N GLN A 375 -7.91 -13.59 18.88
CA GLN A 375 -8.43 -14.83 18.29
C GLN A 375 -9.17 -14.57 16.97
N LYS A 376 -10.03 -13.54 16.93
CA LYS A 376 -10.78 -13.22 15.71
C LYS A 376 -9.85 -12.81 14.56
N ILE A 377 -8.78 -12.07 14.84
CA ILE A 377 -7.78 -11.71 13.83
C ILE A 377 -7.07 -12.96 13.31
N LEU A 378 -6.76 -13.94 14.18
CA LEU A 378 -6.20 -15.23 13.76
C LEU A 378 -7.17 -16.01 12.86
N ASP A 379 -8.46 -16.04 13.21
CA ASP A 379 -9.48 -16.74 12.42
C ASP A 379 -9.67 -16.10 11.04
N ILE A 380 -9.72 -14.76 10.98
CA ILE A 380 -9.80 -14.00 9.72
C ILE A 380 -8.67 -14.42 8.78
N LYS A 381 -7.45 -14.45 9.31
CA LYS A 381 -6.22 -14.77 8.59
C LYS A 381 -6.17 -16.22 8.14
N ALA A 382 -6.47 -17.16 9.03
CA ALA A 382 -6.31 -18.58 8.77
C ALA A 382 -7.45 -19.19 7.94
N GLU A 383 -8.69 -18.69 8.11
CA GLU A 383 -9.89 -19.40 7.65
C GLU A 383 -10.84 -18.60 6.76
N GLN A 384 -10.82 -17.26 6.80
CA GLN A 384 -11.89 -16.46 6.18
C GLN A 384 -11.54 -15.88 4.80
N LEU A 385 -10.33 -16.11 4.30
CA LEU A 385 -9.86 -15.61 3.01
C LEU A 385 -9.46 -16.80 2.13
N LEU A 386 -9.95 -16.86 0.88
CA LEU A 386 -9.52 -17.88 -0.08
C LEU A 386 -9.30 -17.25 -1.46
N GLY A 387 -8.10 -17.51 -1.99
CA GLY A 387 -7.65 -16.99 -3.28
C GLY A 387 -7.22 -18.09 -4.23
N LEU A 388 -7.45 -17.88 -5.52
CA LEU A 388 -7.01 -18.77 -6.60
C LEU A 388 -6.18 -17.97 -7.60
N GLU A 389 -4.95 -18.43 -7.83
CA GLU A 389 -4.05 -17.86 -8.83
C GLU A 389 -3.51 -18.96 -9.73
N LEU A 390 -3.59 -18.78 -11.05
CA LEU A 390 -3.17 -19.79 -12.02
C LEU A 390 -1.66 -19.80 -12.22
N LEU A 391 -1.03 -18.62 -12.30
CA LEU A 391 0.38 -18.48 -12.67
C LEU A 391 1.29 -18.66 -11.43
N PRO A 392 2.20 -19.67 -11.42
CA PRO A 392 3.01 -19.99 -10.25
C PRO A 392 3.87 -18.83 -9.73
N ASN A 393 4.41 -18.00 -10.62
CA ASN A 393 5.23 -16.84 -10.25
C ASN A 393 4.40 -15.73 -9.58
N ILE A 394 3.17 -15.50 -10.04
CA ILE A 394 2.25 -14.53 -9.42
C ILE A 394 1.70 -15.08 -8.10
N TYR A 395 1.39 -16.38 -8.06
CA TYR A 395 0.99 -17.07 -6.84
C TYR A 395 2.04 -16.94 -5.73
N MET A 396 3.33 -17.03 -6.07
CA MET A 396 4.41 -16.79 -5.10
C MET A 396 4.34 -15.38 -4.53
N LEU A 397 4.09 -14.36 -5.36
CA LEU A 397 3.90 -12.98 -4.88
C LEU A 397 2.71 -12.86 -3.92
N ALA A 398 1.58 -13.50 -4.23
CA ALA A 398 0.42 -13.52 -3.34
C ALA A 398 0.74 -14.12 -1.97
N ILE A 399 1.40 -15.28 -1.94
CA ILE A 399 1.79 -15.92 -0.67
C ILE A 399 2.68 -14.99 0.14
N LEU A 400 3.71 -14.42 -0.49
CA LEU A 400 4.67 -13.55 0.17
C LEU A 400 3.99 -12.28 0.72
N ASN A 401 3.05 -11.70 -0.04
CA ASN A 401 2.28 -10.55 0.41
C ASN A 401 1.46 -10.86 1.66
N MET A 402 0.74 -11.99 1.64
CA MET A 402 -0.04 -12.44 2.80
C MET A 402 0.83 -12.76 4.03
N ILE A 403 2.01 -13.35 3.84
CA ILE A 403 2.97 -13.63 4.94
C ILE A 403 3.45 -12.34 5.60
N LEU A 404 3.79 -11.32 4.79
CA LEU A 404 4.25 -10.02 5.31
C LEU A 404 3.15 -9.25 6.06
N MET A 405 1.87 -9.54 5.78
CA MET A 405 0.71 -9.04 6.54
C MET A 405 0.46 -9.77 7.87
N GLY A 406 1.40 -10.61 8.29
CA GLY A 406 1.27 -11.44 9.49
C GLY A 406 0.43 -12.69 9.24
N ASP A 407 0.53 -13.23 8.03
CA ASP A 407 -0.09 -14.44 7.48
C ASP A 407 -1.60 -14.35 7.26
N GLY A 408 -2.02 -14.71 6.05
CA GLY A 408 -3.37 -15.12 5.68
C GLY A 408 -3.33 -15.96 4.40
N SER A 409 -2.17 -16.60 4.20
CA SER A 409 -1.82 -17.24 2.94
C SER A 409 -2.41 -18.65 2.83
N SER A 410 -2.87 -19.24 3.94
CA SER A 410 -3.30 -20.64 4.08
C SER A 410 -4.16 -21.14 2.92
N ASN A 411 -5.22 -20.41 2.58
CA ASN A 411 -6.15 -20.78 1.50
C ASN A 411 -5.94 -19.98 0.21
N VAL A 412 -4.76 -19.40 -0.01
CA VAL A 412 -4.33 -19.00 -1.36
C VAL A 412 -3.79 -20.24 -2.07
N LEU A 413 -4.33 -20.59 -3.23
CA LEU A 413 -4.04 -21.83 -3.96
C LEU A 413 -3.58 -21.55 -5.39
N ASN A 414 -2.60 -22.33 -5.85
CA ASN A 414 -2.17 -22.30 -7.24
C ASN A 414 -3.02 -23.26 -8.08
N LYS A 415 -4.16 -22.79 -8.61
CA LYS A 415 -5.15 -23.59 -9.34
C LYS A 415 -5.87 -22.79 -10.42
N ASP A 416 -6.36 -23.47 -11.44
CA ASP A 416 -7.35 -22.92 -12.37
C ASP A 416 -8.72 -22.87 -11.66
N SER A 417 -9.23 -21.67 -11.40
CA SER A 417 -10.51 -21.47 -10.70
C SER A 417 -11.74 -21.91 -11.49
N LEU A 418 -11.62 -22.03 -12.82
CA LEU A 418 -12.72 -22.49 -13.68
C LEU A 418 -12.77 -24.02 -13.77
N LYS A 419 -11.61 -24.68 -13.74
CA LYS A 419 -11.50 -26.13 -13.99
C LYS A 419 -11.22 -26.98 -12.75
N ASP A 420 -10.30 -26.53 -11.89
CA ASP A 420 -9.68 -27.38 -10.87
C ASP A 420 -10.15 -27.07 -9.44
N PHE A 421 -11.03 -26.07 -9.30
CA PHE A 421 -11.57 -25.66 -8.01
C PHE A 421 -12.97 -26.24 -7.74
N ASP A 422 -13.10 -26.89 -6.60
CA ASP A 422 -14.29 -27.61 -6.13
C ASP A 422 -15.07 -26.87 -5.03
N GLY A 423 -14.61 -25.69 -4.62
CA GLY A 423 -15.29 -24.86 -3.61
C GLY A 423 -14.85 -25.15 -2.18
N LYS A 424 -13.91 -26.07 -1.96
CA LYS A 424 -13.46 -26.46 -0.63
C LYS A 424 -12.25 -25.67 -0.16
N TYR A 425 -12.00 -25.74 1.14
CA TYR A 425 -10.76 -25.24 1.73
C TYR A 425 -9.54 -25.94 1.11
N GLY A 426 -8.47 -25.17 0.92
CA GLY A 426 -7.19 -25.73 0.48
C GLY A 426 -6.32 -26.23 1.62
N PHE A 427 -6.60 -25.80 2.85
CA PHE A 427 -5.84 -26.19 4.04
C PHE A 427 -6.73 -26.31 5.29
N GLY A 428 -6.31 -27.14 6.24
CA GLY A 428 -6.99 -27.38 7.52
C GLY A 428 -8.30 -28.16 7.37
N LYS A 429 -9.32 -27.51 6.81
CA LYS A 429 -10.69 -28.01 6.65
C LYS A 429 -10.95 -28.54 5.24
N THR A 430 -10.00 -29.25 4.63
CA THR A 430 -10.01 -29.58 3.18
C THR A 430 -11.21 -30.40 2.69
N ASN A 431 -11.94 -31.04 3.60
CA ASN A 431 -13.18 -31.77 3.29
C ASN A 431 -14.44 -30.87 3.34
N GLU A 432 -14.33 -29.65 3.84
CA GLU A 432 -15.43 -28.71 4.01
C GLU A 432 -15.51 -27.71 2.86
N VAL A 433 -16.73 -27.34 2.48
CA VAL A 433 -16.99 -26.26 1.52
C VAL A 433 -16.66 -24.92 2.19
N PHE A 434 -15.90 -24.08 1.50
CA PHE A 434 -15.62 -22.73 1.99
C PHE A 434 -16.92 -21.90 1.96
N PRO A 435 -17.39 -21.38 3.11
CA PRO A 435 -18.72 -20.80 3.23
C PRO A 435 -18.75 -19.33 2.78
N ALA A 436 -18.33 -19.05 1.55
CA ALA A 436 -18.19 -17.69 1.04
C ALA A 436 -19.47 -16.86 1.19
N THR A 437 -19.32 -15.67 1.76
CA THR A 437 -20.36 -14.64 1.91
C THR A 437 -20.01 -13.35 1.18
N ALA A 438 -18.78 -13.21 0.71
CA ALA A 438 -18.31 -12.09 -0.08
C ALA A 438 -17.47 -12.59 -1.26
N PHE A 439 -17.65 -11.96 -2.42
CA PHE A 439 -16.82 -12.21 -3.59
C PHE A 439 -16.34 -10.90 -4.20
N ILE A 440 -15.04 -10.73 -4.33
CA ILE A 440 -14.43 -9.55 -4.96
C ILE A 440 -13.52 -10.02 -6.09
N LEU A 441 -13.56 -9.31 -7.21
CA LEU A 441 -12.87 -9.79 -8.41
C LEU A 441 -12.45 -8.65 -9.34
N ASN A 442 -11.24 -8.79 -9.88
CA ASN A 442 -10.78 -8.15 -11.11
C ASN A 442 -10.25 -9.26 -12.04
N PRO A 443 -11.07 -9.81 -12.95
CA PRO A 443 -10.69 -10.98 -13.73
C PRO A 443 -9.82 -10.61 -14.94
N PRO A 444 -9.15 -11.59 -15.58
CA PRO A 444 -8.53 -11.38 -16.88
C PRO A 444 -9.61 -11.07 -17.93
N TYR A 445 -9.51 -9.92 -18.60
CA TYR A 445 -10.54 -9.41 -19.49
C TYR A 445 -10.61 -10.10 -20.86
N SER A 446 -9.59 -10.88 -21.25
CA SER A 446 -9.62 -11.71 -22.46
C SER A 446 -10.43 -12.99 -22.30
N ALA A 447 -10.74 -13.38 -21.06
CA ALA A 447 -11.55 -14.57 -20.79
C ALA A 447 -13.00 -14.40 -21.26
N ASP A 448 -13.72 -15.51 -21.37
CA ASP A 448 -15.08 -15.52 -21.92
C ASP A 448 -16.04 -14.57 -21.18
N GLY A 449 -16.84 -13.84 -21.95
CA GLY A 449 -17.66 -12.72 -21.47
C GLY A 449 -16.86 -11.59 -20.82
N ASN A 450 -15.65 -11.31 -21.30
CA ASN A 450 -14.67 -10.40 -20.70
C ASN A 450 -14.34 -10.71 -19.23
N GLY A 451 -14.33 -11.99 -18.84
CA GLY A 451 -14.10 -12.42 -17.47
C GLY A 451 -15.38 -12.70 -16.66
N MET A 452 -16.58 -12.44 -17.20
CA MET A 452 -17.85 -12.79 -16.54
C MET A 452 -18.00 -14.30 -16.30
N ILE A 453 -17.26 -15.15 -17.01
CA ILE A 453 -17.24 -16.60 -16.76
C ILE A 453 -16.75 -16.94 -15.34
N PHE A 454 -15.78 -16.19 -14.79
CA PHE A 454 -15.32 -16.34 -13.41
C PHE A 454 -16.42 -15.97 -12.42
N VAL A 455 -17.15 -14.88 -12.71
CA VAL A 455 -18.29 -14.42 -11.90
C VAL A 455 -19.37 -15.50 -11.87
N LYS A 456 -19.76 -16.03 -13.04
CA LYS A 456 -20.74 -17.11 -13.14
C LYS A 456 -20.32 -18.34 -12.33
N LYS A 457 -19.06 -18.77 -12.45
CA LYS A 457 -18.52 -19.91 -11.71
C LYS A 457 -18.57 -19.66 -10.20
N ALA A 458 -18.03 -18.55 -9.71
CA ALA A 458 -18.01 -18.22 -8.29
C ALA A 458 -19.43 -18.12 -7.70
N LEU A 459 -20.31 -17.32 -8.33
CA LEU A 459 -21.68 -17.13 -7.84
C LEU A 459 -22.52 -18.41 -7.91
N SER A 460 -22.22 -19.34 -8.81
CA SER A 460 -22.89 -20.66 -8.83
C SER A 460 -22.56 -21.55 -7.63
N MET A 461 -21.46 -21.25 -6.93
CA MET A 461 -20.94 -22.00 -5.78
C MET A 461 -21.25 -21.30 -4.45
N MET A 462 -21.71 -20.05 -4.49
CA MET A 462 -22.14 -19.29 -3.31
C MET A 462 -23.63 -19.48 -3.06
N ASN A 463 -24.03 -19.49 -1.79
CA ASN A 463 -25.43 -19.64 -1.40
C ASN A 463 -26.07 -18.33 -0.92
N LYS A 464 -25.27 -17.34 -0.53
CA LYS A 464 -25.72 -16.06 0.04
C LYS A 464 -24.62 -15.01 -0.04
N GLY A 465 -24.96 -13.78 0.32
CA GLY A 465 -24.01 -12.70 0.53
C GLY A 465 -23.96 -11.72 -0.63
N TYR A 466 -22.80 -11.12 -0.86
CA TYR A 466 -22.65 -10.02 -1.81
C TYR A 466 -21.39 -10.19 -2.65
N ALA A 467 -21.42 -9.67 -3.88
CA ALA A 467 -20.25 -9.66 -4.73
C ALA A 467 -20.02 -8.29 -5.35
N SER A 468 -18.76 -7.90 -5.55
CA SER A 468 -18.37 -6.66 -6.21
C SER A 468 -17.25 -6.93 -7.20
N ILE A 469 -17.51 -6.70 -8.49
CA ILE A 469 -16.60 -7.09 -9.56
C ILE A 469 -16.30 -5.89 -10.44
N ILE A 470 -15.02 -5.55 -10.60
CA ILE A 470 -14.59 -4.61 -11.63
C ILE A 470 -14.38 -5.36 -12.95
N ILE A 471 -14.97 -4.86 -14.03
CA ILE A 471 -15.06 -5.54 -15.32
C ILE A 471 -15.05 -4.54 -16.47
N GLN A 472 -14.71 -4.96 -17.67
CA GLN A 472 -14.86 -4.11 -18.86
C GLN A 472 -16.33 -3.74 -19.10
N ASN A 473 -16.59 -2.48 -19.43
CA ASN A 473 -17.92 -1.96 -19.75
C ASN A 473 -18.67 -2.87 -20.75
N SER A 474 -17.98 -3.31 -21.82
CA SER A 474 -18.61 -4.14 -22.85
C SER A 474 -19.18 -5.48 -22.36
N ALA A 475 -18.82 -5.95 -21.16
CA ALA A 475 -19.42 -7.14 -20.54
C ALA A 475 -20.92 -6.95 -20.26
N GLY A 476 -21.31 -5.78 -19.76
CA GLY A 476 -22.72 -5.45 -19.47
C GLY A 476 -23.48 -4.84 -20.64
N SER A 477 -22.77 -4.54 -21.73
CA SER A 477 -23.30 -3.89 -22.94
C SER A 477 -23.33 -4.83 -24.17
N GLY A 478 -23.21 -6.15 -23.96
CA GLY A 478 -23.46 -7.16 -25.00
C GLY A 478 -22.46 -8.31 -25.11
N LYS A 479 -21.18 -8.15 -24.73
CA LYS A 479 -20.18 -9.21 -24.92
C LYS A 479 -20.39 -10.44 -24.02
N ALA A 480 -21.08 -10.29 -22.88
CA ALA A 480 -21.35 -11.38 -21.95
C ALA A 480 -22.84 -11.75 -21.88
N LYS A 481 -23.64 -11.41 -22.89
CA LYS A 481 -25.12 -11.49 -22.86
C LYS A 481 -25.66 -12.80 -22.24
N LYS A 482 -25.23 -13.95 -22.77
CA LYS A 482 -25.66 -15.27 -22.30
C LYS A 482 -25.21 -15.56 -20.86
N ILE A 483 -23.99 -15.16 -20.51
CA ILE A 483 -23.44 -15.38 -19.16
C ILE A 483 -24.20 -14.53 -18.14
N ASN A 484 -24.49 -13.27 -18.49
CA ASN A 484 -25.25 -12.33 -17.67
C ASN A 484 -26.67 -12.86 -17.38
N GLN A 485 -27.38 -13.34 -18.40
CA GLN A 485 -28.69 -13.98 -18.24
C GLN A 485 -28.62 -15.16 -17.25
N GLU A 486 -27.64 -16.05 -17.39
CA GLU A 486 -27.47 -17.19 -16.47
C GLU A 486 -27.14 -16.77 -15.03
N ILE A 487 -26.39 -15.69 -14.85
CA ILE A 487 -26.09 -15.14 -13.52
C ILE A 487 -27.39 -14.65 -12.85
N LEU A 488 -28.25 -13.94 -13.58
CA LEU A 488 -29.47 -13.34 -13.04
C LEU A 488 -30.53 -14.36 -12.60
N LYS A 489 -30.48 -15.59 -13.13
CA LYS A 489 -31.37 -16.68 -12.70
C LYS A 489 -31.25 -17.02 -11.22
N LYS A 490 -30.12 -16.71 -10.58
CA LYS A 490 -29.84 -17.04 -9.17
C LYS A 490 -29.25 -15.87 -8.37
N ASN A 491 -29.05 -14.71 -8.99
CA ASN A 491 -28.41 -13.55 -8.36
C ASN A 491 -29.10 -12.26 -8.83
N THR A 492 -29.09 -11.24 -7.98
CA THR A 492 -29.73 -9.94 -8.26
C THR A 492 -28.63 -8.90 -8.44
N LEU A 493 -28.62 -8.19 -9.57
CA LEU A 493 -27.76 -7.03 -9.76
C LEU A 493 -28.31 -5.85 -8.94
N LEU A 494 -27.49 -5.28 -8.04
CA LEU A 494 -27.86 -4.16 -7.19
C LEU A 494 -27.38 -2.82 -7.75
N ALA A 495 -26.22 -2.81 -8.38
CA ALA A 495 -25.63 -1.59 -8.93
C ALA A 495 -24.71 -1.86 -10.12
N SER A 496 -24.67 -0.89 -11.04
CA SER A 496 -23.69 -0.77 -12.10
C SER A 496 -23.04 0.61 -12.01
N ILE A 497 -21.74 0.62 -11.75
CA ILE A 497 -20.98 1.83 -11.43
C ILE A 497 -19.96 2.04 -12.54
N LYS A 498 -20.07 3.10 -13.32
CA LYS A 498 -19.13 3.43 -14.39
C LYS A 498 -17.88 4.08 -13.81
N MET A 499 -16.71 3.47 -13.99
CA MET A 499 -15.45 3.92 -13.39
C MET A 499 -14.72 4.95 -14.27
N PRO A 500 -13.75 5.71 -13.72
CA PRO A 500 -12.91 6.63 -14.48
C PRO A 500 -12.15 5.91 -15.61
N ASN A 501 -12.09 6.55 -16.79
CA ASN A 501 -11.38 5.99 -17.95
C ASN A 501 -9.86 5.94 -17.76
N ASP A 502 -9.32 6.78 -16.87
CA ASP A 502 -7.90 6.86 -16.55
C ASP A 502 -7.50 5.97 -15.38
N LEU A 503 -8.42 5.14 -14.86
CA LEU A 503 -8.18 4.33 -13.67
C LEU A 503 -6.94 3.43 -13.79
N PHE A 504 -6.73 2.88 -14.99
CA PHE A 504 -5.60 2.01 -15.33
C PHE A 504 -4.60 2.69 -16.28
N ILE A 505 -4.50 4.02 -16.23
CA ILE A 505 -3.60 4.79 -17.10
C ILE A 505 -2.18 4.22 -17.11
N GLY A 506 -1.61 4.02 -18.30
CA GLY A 506 -0.28 3.42 -18.48
C GLY A 506 -0.25 1.89 -18.37
N LYS A 507 -1.36 1.23 -18.02
CA LYS A 507 -1.50 -0.23 -17.97
C LYS A 507 -2.53 -0.77 -18.95
N SER A 508 -3.71 -0.12 -19.03
CA SER A 508 -4.77 -0.44 -19.99
C SER A 508 -5.62 0.79 -20.30
N SER A 509 -6.24 0.84 -21.48
CA SER A 509 -7.13 1.93 -21.94
C SER A 509 -8.62 1.55 -21.87
N VAL A 510 -8.94 0.44 -21.20
CA VAL A 510 -10.29 -0.13 -21.20
C VAL A 510 -11.21 0.64 -20.25
N GLN A 511 -12.42 0.95 -20.72
CA GLN A 511 -13.48 1.48 -19.86
C GLN A 511 -14.01 0.36 -18.98
N THR A 512 -14.16 0.64 -17.69
CA THR A 512 -14.58 -0.37 -16.71
C THR A 512 -15.81 0.06 -15.93
N ASN A 513 -16.54 -0.94 -15.47
CA ASN A 513 -17.65 -0.80 -14.55
C ASN A 513 -17.40 -1.68 -13.32
N ILE A 514 -17.98 -1.31 -12.17
CA ILE A 514 -18.16 -2.22 -11.04
C ILE A 514 -19.61 -2.70 -11.03
N TYR A 515 -19.80 -4.02 -11.00
CA TYR A 515 -21.10 -4.64 -10.77
C TYR A 515 -21.19 -5.17 -9.35
N VAL A 516 -22.28 -4.83 -8.66
CA VAL A 516 -22.55 -5.28 -7.30
C VAL A 516 -23.74 -6.21 -7.30
N PHE A 517 -23.61 -7.41 -6.72
CA PHE A 517 -24.66 -8.43 -6.68
C PHE A 517 -25.10 -8.75 -5.26
N LYS A 518 -26.38 -9.09 -5.11
CA LYS A 518 -26.88 -9.93 -4.02
C LYS A 518 -26.91 -11.37 -4.51
N VAL A 519 -26.32 -12.27 -3.74
CA VAL A 519 -26.06 -13.65 -4.15
C VAL A 519 -27.13 -14.58 -3.57
N GLY A 520 -27.58 -15.54 -4.38
CA GLY A 520 -28.57 -16.56 -3.96
C GLY A 520 -30.03 -16.11 -4.08
N GLU A 521 -30.30 -15.00 -4.77
CA GLU A 521 -31.63 -14.45 -5.01
C GLU A 521 -31.78 -14.12 -6.49
N SER A 522 -32.77 -14.67 -7.18
CA SER A 522 -32.98 -14.42 -8.62
C SER A 522 -33.43 -12.99 -8.88
N HIS A 523 -32.92 -12.38 -9.96
CA HIS A 523 -33.32 -11.04 -10.35
C HIS A 523 -34.75 -11.00 -10.93
N SER A 524 -35.56 -10.09 -10.42
CA SER A 524 -36.87 -9.73 -10.98
C SER A 524 -36.75 -8.50 -11.89
N LYS A 525 -37.69 -8.34 -12.84
CA LYS A 525 -37.79 -7.13 -13.68
C LYS A 525 -38.06 -5.86 -12.86
N ASP A 526 -38.72 -6.02 -11.72
CA ASP A 526 -39.07 -4.91 -10.82
C ASP A 526 -37.98 -4.63 -9.77
N ASP A 527 -36.91 -5.43 -9.73
CA ASP A 527 -35.79 -5.14 -8.84
C ASP A 527 -35.10 -3.85 -9.27
N ILE A 528 -34.83 -2.98 -8.29
CA ILE A 528 -34.17 -1.71 -8.53
C ILE A 528 -32.66 -1.93 -8.69
N VAL A 529 -32.13 -1.48 -9.82
CA VAL A 529 -30.69 -1.39 -10.10
C VAL A 529 -30.25 0.07 -10.00
N LYS A 530 -29.16 0.31 -9.25
CA LYS A 530 -28.54 1.63 -9.12
C LYS A 530 -27.46 1.83 -10.18
N PHE A 531 -27.70 2.73 -11.12
CA PHE A 531 -26.73 3.13 -12.13
C PHE A 531 -26.01 4.40 -11.67
N ILE A 532 -24.68 4.32 -11.55
CA ILE A 532 -23.89 5.41 -10.99
C ILE A 532 -22.77 5.79 -11.97
N ASP A 533 -22.75 7.03 -12.44
CA ASP A 533 -21.62 7.58 -13.18
C ASP A 533 -20.55 8.06 -12.21
N PHE A 534 -19.50 7.25 -12.05
CA PHE A 534 -18.35 7.56 -11.20
C PHE A 534 -17.10 7.88 -12.03
N THR A 535 -17.29 8.36 -13.27
CA THR A 535 -16.17 8.75 -14.13
C THR A 535 -15.37 9.93 -13.56
N ASN A 536 -16.02 10.80 -12.79
CA ASN A 536 -15.38 11.80 -11.94
C ASN A 536 -15.34 11.32 -10.48
N ASP A 537 -14.26 10.64 -10.12
CA ASP A 537 -14.07 10.10 -8.77
C ASP A 537 -13.35 11.08 -7.82
N GLY A 538 -13.10 12.31 -8.27
CA GLY A 538 -12.38 13.34 -7.52
C GLY A 538 -10.85 13.19 -7.51
N TYR A 539 -10.30 12.09 -8.06
CA TYR A 539 -8.87 11.93 -8.22
C TYR A 539 -8.40 12.45 -9.58
N SER A 540 -7.20 13.03 -9.60
CA SER A 540 -6.45 13.22 -10.84
C SER A 540 -5.28 12.24 -10.90
N ARG A 541 -5.13 11.59 -12.04
CA ARG A 541 -4.06 10.62 -12.31
C ARG A 541 -3.10 11.18 -13.35
N THR A 542 -1.80 10.96 -13.16
CA THR A 542 -0.81 11.31 -14.18
C THR A 542 0.15 10.16 -14.42
N ASN A 543 0.43 9.85 -15.68
CA ASN A 543 1.44 8.86 -16.07
C ASN A 543 2.77 9.53 -16.46
N ARG A 544 3.31 10.40 -15.59
CA ARG A 544 4.59 11.08 -15.83
C ARG A 544 5.69 10.33 -15.09
N LYS A 545 6.64 9.71 -15.82
CA LYS A 545 7.84 9.03 -15.29
C LYS A 545 8.72 9.84 -14.31
N LYS A 546 8.46 11.14 -14.15
CA LYS A 546 9.21 12.08 -13.28
C LYS A 546 8.35 12.73 -12.17
N SER A 547 7.10 12.29 -11.98
CA SER A 547 6.20 12.86 -10.97
C SER A 547 6.43 12.18 -9.60
N SER A 548 6.44 12.97 -8.51
CA SER A 548 6.57 12.46 -7.13
C SER A 548 5.27 11.85 -6.58
N SER A 549 4.13 12.10 -7.23
CA SER A 549 2.86 11.46 -6.92
C SER A 549 1.96 11.43 -8.14
N ASN A 550 1.61 10.21 -8.56
CA ASN A 550 0.79 9.94 -9.74
C ASN A 550 -0.72 9.98 -9.45
N LEU A 551 -1.13 10.13 -8.18
CA LEU A 551 -2.53 10.23 -7.75
C LEU A 551 -2.70 11.42 -6.81
N LYS A 552 -3.61 12.36 -7.13
CA LYS A 552 -3.88 13.53 -6.29
C LYS A 552 -5.38 13.70 -6.09
N ASP A 553 -5.80 13.85 -4.84
CA ASP A 553 -7.15 14.27 -4.50
C ASP A 553 -7.35 15.72 -4.97
N LYS A 554 -8.30 15.92 -5.88
CA LYS A 554 -8.63 17.23 -6.47
C LYS A 554 -9.99 17.74 -6.04
N ASP A 555 -10.88 16.82 -5.70
CA ASP A 555 -12.27 17.15 -5.40
C ASP A 555 -12.89 16.09 -4.49
N ARG A 556 -12.48 16.13 -3.20
CA ARG A 556 -13.08 15.35 -2.11
C ARG A 556 -13.18 13.86 -2.44
N ALA A 557 -12.15 13.30 -3.09
CA ALA A 557 -12.20 11.96 -3.65
C ALA A 557 -12.60 10.92 -2.59
N LYS A 558 -11.98 10.95 -1.42
CA LYS A 558 -12.29 10.01 -0.32
C LYS A 558 -13.76 10.04 0.10
N GLU A 559 -14.34 11.24 0.19
CA GLU A 559 -15.75 11.42 0.56
C GLU A 559 -16.66 10.91 -0.55
N ARG A 560 -16.30 11.11 -1.83
CA ARG A 560 -17.02 10.53 -2.98
C ARG A 560 -17.00 9.01 -2.95
N TYR A 561 -15.86 8.39 -2.65
CA TYR A 561 -15.77 6.93 -2.50
C TYR A 561 -16.66 6.39 -1.36
N GLN A 562 -16.73 7.11 -0.24
CA GLN A 562 -17.60 6.72 0.88
C GLN A 562 -19.08 6.91 0.54
N GLU A 563 -19.44 8.03 -0.09
CA GLU A 563 -20.80 8.29 -0.54
C GLU A 563 -21.27 7.27 -1.59
N LEU A 564 -20.39 6.85 -2.51
CA LEU A 564 -20.68 5.79 -3.47
C LEU A 564 -21.13 4.49 -2.77
N VAL A 565 -20.39 4.05 -1.74
CA VAL A 565 -20.75 2.87 -0.94
C VAL A 565 -22.11 3.06 -0.27
N ASP A 566 -22.33 4.24 0.32
CA ASP A 566 -23.59 4.58 1.00
C ASP A 566 -24.77 4.60 0.01
N LEU A 567 -24.59 5.13 -1.20
CA LEU A 567 -25.61 5.16 -2.25
C LEU A 567 -25.98 3.76 -2.72
N VAL A 568 -25.00 2.89 -2.93
CA VAL A 568 -25.25 1.48 -3.31
C VAL A 568 -26.02 0.76 -2.21
N ARG A 569 -25.68 1.00 -0.94
CA ARG A 569 -26.28 0.30 0.20
C ARG A 569 -27.66 0.83 0.60
N PHE A 570 -27.83 2.15 0.62
CA PHE A 570 -28.97 2.81 1.25
C PHE A 570 -29.82 3.64 0.27
N GLY A 571 -29.30 3.94 -0.92
CA GLY A 571 -30.04 4.62 -1.98
C GLY A 571 -29.99 6.15 -1.92
N LYS A 572 -30.87 6.79 -2.68
CA LYS A 572 -30.87 8.23 -3.01
C LYS A 572 -30.75 9.19 -1.82
N HIS A 573 -31.27 8.84 -0.65
CA HIS A 573 -31.24 9.72 0.54
C HIS A 573 -29.83 9.96 1.11
N LYS A 574 -28.82 9.24 0.62
CA LYS A 574 -27.40 9.47 0.95
C LYS A 574 -26.68 10.42 0.00
N LEU A 575 -27.35 10.94 -1.03
CA LEU A 575 -26.77 11.94 -1.94
C LEU A 575 -26.32 13.19 -1.19
N LYS A 576 -25.06 13.58 -1.40
CA LYS A 576 -24.39 14.76 -0.82
C LYS A 576 -23.47 15.45 -1.82
N ILE A 577 -22.64 14.68 -2.53
CA ILE A 577 -21.66 15.15 -3.53
C ILE A 577 -22.10 14.75 -4.94
N PHE A 578 -22.61 13.53 -5.11
CA PHE A 578 -23.14 13.10 -6.40
C PHE A 578 -24.40 13.87 -6.76
N THR A 579 -24.57 14.16 -8.04
CA THR A 579 -25.78 14.77 -8.58
C THR A 579 -26.82 13.72 -8.94
N GLU A 580 -28.07 14.15 -9.12
CA GLU A 580 -29.13 13.27 -9.63
C GLU A 580 -28.89 12.80 -11.08
N GLN A 581 -27.98 13.45 -11.81
CA GLN A 581 -27.57 13.00 -13.15
C GLN A 581 -26.55 11.86 -13.07
N GLU A 582 -25.71 11.86 -12.03
CA GLU A 582 -24.70 10.84 -11.78
C GLU A 582 -25.26 9.62 -11.04
N TYR A 583 -26.45 9.72 -10.44
CA TYR A 583 -27.10 8.64 -9.70
C TYR A 583 -28.54 8.41 -10.16
N TYR A 584 -28.81 7.23 -10.72
CA TYR A 584 -30.11 6.85 -11.27
C TYR A 584 -30.54 5.46 -10.76
N GLU A 585 -31.77 5.36 -10.25
CA GLU A 585 -32.41 4.09 -9.91
C GLU A 585 -33.34 3.68 -11.08
N GLY A 586 -33.09 2.50 -11.65
CA GLY A 586 -33.85 1.97 -12.78
C GLY A 586 -33.98 0.45 -12.73
N HIS A 587 -34.31 -0.17 -13.86
CA HIS A 587 -34.57 -1.60 -13.98
C HIS A 587 -33.86 -2.18 -15.20
N ILE A 588 -33.56 -3.49 -15.15
CA ILE A 588 -33.03 -4.25 -16.29
C ILE A 588 -34.00 -5.37 -16.65
N ASP A 589 -33.93 -5.88 -17.89
CA ASP A 589 -34.62 -7.10 -18.27
C ASP A 589 -33.69 -8.32 -18.05
N PRO A 590 -34.02 -9.25 -17.13
CA PRO A 590 -33.25 -10.46 -16.91
C PRO A 590 -33.01 -11.30 -18.18
N GLU A 591 -33.92 -11.22 -19.15
CA GLU A 591 -33.81 -11.93 -20.44
C GLU A 591 -33.01 -11.16 -21.49
N ASN A 592 -32.62 -9.90 -21.22
CA ASN A 592 -31.78 -9.13 -22.13
C ASN A 592 -30.30 -9.43 -21.86
N GLY A 593 -29.77 -9.11 -20.68
CA GLY A 593 -28.37 -9.37 -20.32
C GLY A 593 -27.34 -8.47 -21.02
N ALA A 594 -27.77 -7.43 -21.74
CA ALA A 594 -26.92 -6.43 -22.41
C ALA A 594 -27.28 -4.97 -22.03
N ASP A 595 -28.15 -4.80 -21.04
CA ASP A 595 -28.72 -3.52 -20.57
C ASP A 595 -28.25 -3.16 -19.15
N TRP A 596 -27.13 -3.73 -18.70
CA TRP A 596 -26.60 -3.51 -17.34
C TRP A 596 -25.88 -2.17 -17.18
N ASN A 597 -25.67 -1.43 -18.26
CA ASN A 597 -24.94 -0.16 -18.27
C ASN A 597 -25.83 0.98 -18.76
N GLN A 598 -26.82 1.33 -17.95
CA GLN A 598 -27.70 2.46 -18.22
C GLN A 598 -27.11 3.75 -17.65
N THR A 599 -27.62 4.87 -18.12
CA THR A 599 -27.33 6.20 -17.60
C THR A 599 -28.64 6.89 -17.29
N SER A 600 -28.63 7.91 -16.42
CA SER A 600 -29.82 8.71 -16.18
C SER A 600 -30.39 9.18 -17.53
N PRO A 601 -31.69 9.01 -17.79
CA PRO A 601 -32.34 9.59 -18.96
C PRO A 601 -32.01 11.08 -19.01
N LYS A 602 -31.35 11.52 -20.10
CA LYS A 602 -31.10 12.95 -20.28
C LYS A 602 -32.42 13.63 -20.59
N ASP A 603 -32.74 14.70 -19.86
CA ASP A 603 -33.76 15.64 -20.32
C ASP A 603 -33.18 16.29 -21.59
N ASN A 604 -33.58 15.81 -22.77
CA ASN A 604 -33.06 16.26 -24.06
C ASN A 604 -33.45 17.73 -24.40
N LYS A 605 -33.87 18.52 -23.42
CA LYS A 605 -34.02 19.97 -23.55
C LYS A 605 -32.63 20.61 -23.64
N VAL A 606 -32.20 20.85 -24.87
CA VAL A 606 -31.06 21.74 -25.16
C VAL A 606 -31.30 23.06 -24.43
N THR A 607 -30.46 23.37 -23.45
CA THR A 607 -30.56 24.65 -22.75
C THR A 607 -29.94 25.75 -23.61
N LEU A 608 -30.34 27.00 -23.39
CA LEU A 608 -29.68 28.14 -24.04
C LEU A 608 -28.18 28.21 -23.69
N ALA A 609 -27.79 27.69 -22.51
CA ALA A 609 -26.39 27.62 -22.09
C ALA A 609 -25.60 26.59 -22.93
N ASP A 610 -26.18 25.41 -23.20
CA ASP A 610 -25.56 24.40 -24.06
C ASP A 610 -25.37 24.94 -25.48
N PHE A 611 -26.40 25.61 -26.03
CA PHE A 611 -26.31 26.26 -27.33
C PHE A 611 -25.20 27.33 -27.37
N LYS A 612 -25.15 28.21 -26.37
CA LYS A 612 -24.10 29.24 -26.26
C LYS A 612 -22.71 28.62 -26.17
N LYS A 613 -22.54 27.53 -25.41
CA LYS A 613 -21.25 26.84 -25.28
C LYS A 613 -20.82 26.22 -26.61
N THR A 614 -21.71 25.52 -27.31
CA THR A 614 -21.41 24.94 -28.62
C THR A 614 -21.03 26.01 -29.65
N VAL A 615 -21.74 27.15 -29.67
CA VAL A 615 -21.39 28.29 -30.53
C VAL A 615 -20.02 28.88 -30.15
N ALA A 616 -19.75 29.04 -28.84
CA ALA A 616 -18.46 29.55 -28.37
C ALA A 616 -17.29 28.63 -28.72
N ASP A 617 -17.44 27.31 -28.51
CA ASP A 617 -16.43 26.31 -28.85
C ASP A 617 -16.17 26.25 -30.37
N TYR A 618 -17.23 26.38 -31.19
CA TYR A 618 -17.11 26.47 -32.64
C TYR A 618 -16.37 27.73 -33.08
N LEU A 619 -16.74 28.90 -32.54
CA LEU A 619 -16.06 30.16 -32.84
C LEU A 619 -14.60 30.15 -32.38
N ALA A 620 -14.30 29.56 -31.22
CA ALA A 620 -12.93 29.42 -30.73
C ALA A 620 -12.10 28.52 -31.65
N TRP A 621 -12.68 27.41 -32.15
CA TRP A 621 -12.05 26.56 -33.14
C TRP A 621 -11.82 27.28 -34.47
N GLU A 622 -12.80 28.04 -34.95
CA GLU A 622 -12.72 28.81 -36.20
C GLU A 622 -11.65 29.91 -36.13
N VAL A 623 -11.60 30.66 -35.02
CA VAL A 623 -10.54 31.65 -34.74
C VAL A 623 -9.17 30.96 -34.65
N SER A 624 -9.08 29.80 -34.00
CA SER A 624 -7.82 29.05 -33.94
C SER A 624 -7.33 28.60 -35.33
N ASN A 625 -8.24 28.25 -36.24
CA ASN A 625 -7.88 27.88 -37.61
C ASN A 625 -7.49 29.08 -38.45
N LEU A 626 -8.18 30.21 -38.31
CA LEU A 626 -7.82 31.46 -38.97
C LEU A 626 -6.42 31.90 -38.57
N LEU A 627 -6.10 31.91 -37.27
CA LEU A 627 -4.76 32.25 -36.77
C LEU A 627 -3.67 31.32 -37.32
N LYS A 628 -3.93 30.00 -37.36
CA LYS A 628 -3.01 29.02 -37.98
C LYS A 628 -2.80 29.25 -39.47
N ASN A 629 -3.83 29.70 -40.20
CA ASN A 629 -3.71 30.04 -41.61
C ASN A 629 -2.97 31.37 -41.84
N THR A 630 -3.15 32.37 -40.96
CA THR A 630 -2.40 33.64 -41.01
C THR A 630 -0.90 33.43 -40.74
N ASP A 631 -0.55 32.50 -39.85
CA ASP A 631 0.84 32.13 -39.59
C ASP A 631 1.50 31.45 -40.80
N ASN A 632 0.75 30.66 -41.58
CA ASN A 632 1.24 30.03 -42.81
C ASN A 632 1.41 31.06 -43.96
N GLU A 633 0.51 32.04 -44.10
CA GLU A 633 0.66 33.13 -45.08
C GLU A 633 1.85 34.04 -44.74
N ASN A 634 2.08 34.33 -43.46
CA ASN A 634 3.24 35.12 -43.02
C ASN A 634 4.59 34.39 -43.19
N GLN A 635 4.61 33.05 -43.23
CA GLN A 635 5.81 32.29 -43.57
C GLN A 635 6.11 32.30 -45.07
N HIS A 636 5.09 32.40 -45.94
CA HIS A 636 5.27 32.55 -47.38
C HIS A 636 5.75 33.93 -47.81
N ILE A 637 5.46 34.99 -47.03
CA ILE A 637 5.95 36.36 -47.27
C ILE A 637 7.41 36.55 -46.78
N LYS A 638 7.95 35.62 -45.97
CA LYS A 638 9.34 35.63 -45.47
C LYS A 638 10.31 34.73 -46.25
N LYS A 639 9.93 34.19 -47.40
CA LYS A 639 10.80 33.38 -48.27
C LYS A 639 11.25 34.14 -49.51
#